data_AF-A0A8H4RTN4-F1
#
_entry.id   AF-A0A8H4RTN4-F1
#
_cell.length_a   1.000
_cell.length_b   1.000
_cell.length_c   1.000
_cell.angle_alpha   90.00
_cell.angle_beta   90.00
_cell.angle_gamma   90.00
#
_symmetry.space_group_name_H-M   'P 1'
#
loop_
_entity.id
_entity.type
_entity.pdbx_description
1 polymer ?
#
loop_
_entity_poly.entity_id
_entity_poly.type
_entity_poly.pdbx_seq_one_letter_code
_entity_poly.pdbx_strand_id
1 'polypeptide(L)'
;MARIPAVKRRKLTPPATDGEDSSPSTLEPEPDTNDFFAQAASWNLEQDYETKPRKGKKKEKESTRLPIKTSDGLIQQVEAAEEKEDADSDLEWLGVEGSDEEVEEKPVEESKIPIRQQILQAKEELARIALMLNEDPEENSGAFKALAQIGQNKNTTIKKLALATQLAVYKDVIPGYRIRPLSEEDMETKVSKEVRKLRAYEQSLVGSYQAYIKELAKLATSGKASDSKDSGPSLSSMAISCACTLLVAIPHFNFRGELLKILVGKLSTRKVDDDFVKCRETIETVFRNDEDGTPSLDTVSLLTKMMKGRGYRVDESVLNTFLHLRLLSEFSWKASMNHIDKPSRGEEEIRGKKPKEKRVFRTKKERKILKERKVVEKEMVQADATVSHEERDRMQAETLKLVFVTYFRILKLRSPSLMGAVLEGLARYAHLINQDFFGDILEALKDLIGHAESGDDVEEEEETDDETTRNLTREALLCIITAFALLEGQDAAKAQATLSLDLSFFITHLYRTLFALSLNADIELSAKSLHLPDPNNPSAPLATTTNNKINIQTTTVLLLRSLSSVLVPQLAARAVPPLRIAAFTKQLLTSSLHMPEKSCLAITGLLGKVTKTHEKKIAALWNTEERRGDGAFDPLSGEVEGSNPFATTIWEGELLKKHFCPAVRGGVKTMEKNVLGLR
;
A
#
# COMPACT_ATOMS: atom_id res chain seq x y z
N MET A 1 -30.46 -39.88 39.20
CA MET A 1 -31.74 -39.19 38.86
C MET A 1 -32.11 -38.28 40.03
N ALA A 2 -32.85 -37.19 39.81
CA ALA A 2 -33.12 -36.17 40.84
C ALA A 2 -34.55 -35.59 40.76
N ARG A 3 -35.09 -35.19 41.92
CA ARG A 3 -36.22 -34.24 42.19
C ARG A 3 -36.36 -34.15 43.74
N ILE A 4 -36.36 -32.97 44.40
CA ILE A 4 -37.46 -31.96 44.58
C ILE A 4 -38.58 -32.52 45.50
N PRO A 5 -39.21 -31.80 46.48
CA PRO A 5 -39.35 -30.34 46.76
C PRO A 5 -39.08 -29.93 48.26
N ALA A 6 -39.68 -28.88 48.88
CA ALA A 6 -39.54 -27.41 48.68
C ALA A 6 -40.32 -26.56 49.76
N VAL A 7 -39.82 -25.34 50.07
CA VAL A 7 -40.50 -24.09 50.53
C VAL A 7 -41.50 -24.07 51.72
N LYS A 8 -41.25 -23.19 52.73
CA LYS A 8 -42.24 -22.35 53.50
C LYS A 8 -41.53 -21.41 54.53
N ARG A 9 -42.22 -20.53 55.30
CA ARG A 9 -42.73 -19.14 54.99
C ARG A 9 -43.25 -18.47 56.30
N ARG A 10 -43.07 -17.14 56.52
CA ARG A 10 -43.65 -16.26 57.62
C ARG A 10 -43.11 -16.56 59.05
N LYS A 11 -43.22 -15.72 60.13
CA LYS A 11 -43.68 -14.33 60.50
C LYS A 11 -42.94 -13.95 61.85
N LEU A 12 -42.98 -12.80 62.57
CA LEU A 12 -43.60 -11.44 62.56
C LEU A 12 -42.73 -10.49 63.46
N THR A 13 -43.19 -9.26 63.77
CA THR A 13 -42.75 -8.32 64.85
C THR A 13 -43.96 -7.94 65.76
N PRO A 14 -43.80 -7.32 66.95
CA PRO A 14 -43.79 -5.83 67.13
C PRO A 14 -42.98 -5.40 68.41
N PRO A 15 -43.14 -4.20 69.06
CA PRO A 15 -43.74 -2.91 68.67
C PRO A 15 -42.74 -1.70 68.76
N ALA A 16 -43.25 -0.46 68.74
CA ALA A 16 -42.52 0.79 68.99
C ALA A 16 -43.44 1.84 69.67
N THR A 17 -42.87 2.93 70.22
CA THR A 17 -43.60 4.10 70.78
C THR A 17 -42.81 5.42 70.61
N ASP A 18 -43.30 6.28 69.72
CA ASP A 18 -43.50 7.75 69.78
C ASP A 18 -42.43 8.70 70.40
N GLY A 19 -42.16 9.85 69.74
CA GLY A 19 -41.35 10.97 70.27
C GLY A 19 -40.86 11.98 69.21
N GLU A 20 -41.66 13.01 68.93
CA GLU A 20 -41.59 13.97 67.80
C GLU A 20 -40.33 14.88 67.67
N ASP A 21 -40.01 15.22 66.41
CA ASP A 21 -39.52 16.50 65.84
C ASP A 21 -38.21 17.23 66.27
N SER A 22 -37.74 18.04 65.31
CA SER A 22 -36.78 19.16 65.39
C SER A 22 -35.27 18.88 65.27
N SER A 23 -34.67 19.46 64.22
CA SER A 23 -33.30 20.02 64.25
C SER A 23 -33.35 21.44 64.85
N PRO A 24 -32.24 22.10 65.30
CA PRO A 24 -30.83 21.80 65.00
C PRO A 24 -29.88 21.94 66.23
N SER A 25 -28.58 22.15 65.94
CA SER A 25 -27.54 22.79 66.78
C SER A 25 -26.43 21.87 67.34
N THR A 26 -25.30 22.52 67.62
CA THR A 26 -24.01 21.96 68.06
C THR A 26 -23.93 21.73 69.56
N LEU A 27 -23.24 20.66 69.99
CA LEU A 27 -22.29 20.64 71.12
C LEU A 27 -21.58 19.26 71.22
N GLU A 28 -20.42 19.21 71.88
CA GLU A 28 -19.59 18.02 72.08
C GLU A 28 -19.91 17.30 73.42
N PRO A 29 -19.66 15.98 73.52
CA PRO A 29 -19.47 15.28 74.79
C PRO A 29 -18.05 14.66 74.92
N GLU A 30 -17.55 14.60 76.16
CA GLU A 30 -16.21 14.07 76.52
C GLU A 30 -16.14 12.52 76.50
N PRO A 31 -14.94 11.91 76.33
CA PRO A 31 -14.74 10.46 76.41
C PRO A 31 -14.48 9.93 77.84
N ASP A 32 -14.97 8.72 78.13
CA ASP A 32 -14.84 8.05 79.44
C ASP A 32 -13.39 7.68 79.82
N THR A 33 -13.06 7.84 81.11
CA THR A 33 -11.69 7.66 81.65
C THR A 33 -11.21 6.21 81.78
N ASN A 34 -11.96 5.22 81.29
CA ASN A 34 -11.65 3.79 81.46
C ASN A 34 -10.64 3.24 80.44
N ASP A 35 -10.64 3.73 79.18
CA ASP A 35 -9.77 3.19 78.12
C ASP A 35 -8.27 3.45 78.38
N PHE A 36 -7.94 4.51 79.12
CA PHE A 36 -6.56 4.84 79.51
C PHE A 36 -5.91 3.74 80.35
N PHE A 37 -6.66 3.14 81.29
CA PHE A 37 -6.17 2.03 82.11
C PHE A 37 -6.04 0.72 81.33
N ALA A 38 -6.85 0.51 80.30
CA ALA A 38 -6.69 -0.62 79.38
C ALA A 38 -5.40 -0.50 78.53
N GLN A 39 -5.07 0.70 78.05
CA GLN A 39 -3.81 0.94 77.32
C GLN A 39 -2.56 0.82 78.21
N ALA A 40 -2.60 1.31 79.45
CA ALA A 40 -1.45 1.27 80.36
C ALA A 40 -0.93 -0.16 80.64
N ALA A 41 -1.82 -1.16 80.60
CA ALA A 41 -1.47 -2.58 80.79
C ALA A 41 -0.69 -3.20 79.60
N SER A 42 -0.55 -2.50 78.47
CA SER A 42 0.16 -2.98 77.27
C SER A 42 1.61 -2.49 77.13
N TRP A 43 2.08 -1.62 78.04
CA TRP A 43 3.39 -0.96 77.96
C TRP A 43 4.56 -1.87 78.36
N ASN A 44 4.84 -2.87 77.54
CA ASN A 44 5.91 -3.84 77.76
C ASN A 44 7.27 -3.28 77.28
N LEU A 45 7.89 -2.45 78.13
CA LEU A 45 9.03 -1.56 77.80
C LEU A 45 10.25 -2.25 77.16
N GLU A 46 10.43 -3.56 77.35
CA GLU A 46 11.53 -4.34 76.78
C GLU A 46 11.33 -4.61 75.27
N GLN A 47 10.09 -4.80 74.79
CA GLN A 47 9.81 -5.05 73.36
C GLN A 47 10.11 -3.81 72.50
N ASP A 48 9.86 -2.62 73.04
CA ASP A 48 10.23 -1.33 72.46
C ASP A 48 11.74 -1.05 72.47
N TYR A 49 12.52 -1.85 73.21
CA TYR A 49 13.98 -1.78 73.23
C TYR A 49 14.61 -2.74 72.21
N GLU A 50 14.06 -3.95 72.07
CA GLU A 50 14.52 -4.95 71.10
C GLU A 50 14.21 -4.57 69.63
N THR A 51 13.07 -3.93 69.39
CA THR A 51 12.60 -3.57 68.03
C THR A 51 13.30 -2.35 67.42
N LYS A 52 14.09 -1.58 68.19
CA LYS A 52 14.77 -0.38 67.68
C LYS A 52 16.05 -0.73 66.91
N PRO A 53 16.13 -0.49 65.59
CA PRO A 53 17.32 -0.79 64.80
C PRO A 53 18.50 0.06 65.29
N ARG A 54 19.62 -0.61 65.61
CA ARG A 54 20.85 0.04 66.12
C ARG A 54 21.50 0.90 65.03
N LYS A 55 21.09 2.17 64.94
CA LYS A 55 21.82 3.20 64.17
C LYS A 55 23.24 3.33 64.72
N GLY A 56 24.19 2.66 64.08
CA GLY A 56 25.61 2.77 64.41
C GLY A 56 26.06 4.22 64.21
N LYS A 57 26.53 4.88 65.28
CA LYS A 57 27.19 6.18 65.15
C LYS A 57 28.39 6.01 64.24
N LYS A 58 28.38 6.64 63.04
CA LYS A 58 29.61 6.92 62.29
C LYS A 58 30.55 7.60 63.28
N LYS A 59 31.70 6.97 63.58
CA LYS A 59 32.80 7.70 64.22
C LYS A 59 33.28 8.75 63.24
N GLU A 60 33.40 9.98 63.69
CA GLU A 60 34.21 10.97 62.99
C GLU A 60 35.63 10.40 62.86
N LYS A 61 36.17 10.40 61.63
CA LYS A 61 37.54 9.94 61.39
C LYS A 61 38.49 11.07 61.76
N GLU A 62 39.01 11.06 62.98
CA GLU A 62 40.10 11.96 63.38
C GLU A 62 41.26 11.86 62.38
N SER A 63 41.59 12.99 61.73
CA SER A 63 42.55 13.04 60.63
C SER A 63 43.99 12.92 61.15
N THR A 64 44.41 11.69 61.41
CA THR A 64 45.74 11.32 61.91
C THR A 64 46.80 11.27 60.80
N ARG A 65 46.85 12.33 59.97
CA ARG A 65 47.90 12.53 58.95
C ARG A 65 48.64 13.84 59.19
N LEU A 66 49.97 13.74 59.28
CA LEU A 66 50.86 14.88 59.42
C LEU A 66 50.91 15.70 58.11
N PRO A 67 51.02 17.04 58.18
CA PRO A 67 51.16 17.87 56.98
C PRO A 67 52.43 17.55 56.20
N ILE A 68 52.31 17.48 54.87
CA ILE A 68 53.46 17.27 53.97
C ILE A 68 54.07 18.63 53.64
N LYS A 69 55.39 18.77 53.81
CA LYS A 69 56.15 19.90 53.25
C LYS A 69 56.52 19.60 51.80
N THR A 70 56.23 20.55 50.91
CA THR A 70 56.86 20.62 49.59
C THR A 70 58.25 21.24 49.71
N SER A 71 59.06 21.18 48.63
CA SER A 71 60.44 21.70 48.60
C SER A 71 60.55 23.18 48.97
N ASP A 72 59.51 23.95 48.69
CA ASP A 72 59.52 25.41 48.80
C ASP A 72 58.95 25.91 50.14
N GLY A 73 58.80 25.00 51.11
CA GLY A 73 58.63 25.33 52.53
C GLY A 73 57.21 25.66 53.00
N LEU A 74 56.24 25.82 52.09
CA LEU A 74 54.83 25.95 52.46
C LEU A 74 54.27 24.64 53.06
N ILE A 75 53.24 24.79 53.90
CA ILE A 75 52.50 23.70 54.53
C ILE A 75 51.08 23.75 53.98
N GLN A 76 50.61 22.66 53.38
CA GLN A 76 49.27 22.56 52.81
C GLN A 76 48.52 21.39 53.44
N GLN A 77 47.34 21.66 54.00
CA GLN A 77 46.38 20.62 54.39
C GLN A 77 45.53 20.23 53.18
N VAL A 78 45.14 18.96 53.12
CA VAL A 78 44.31 18.40 52.06
C VAL A 78 43.02 17.87 52.69
N GLU A 79 41.91 18.53 52.40
CA GLU A 79 40.57 18.02 52.69
C GLU A 79 40.18 16.97 51.63
N ALA A 80 39.40 15.97 52.02
CA ALA A 80 39.01 14.87 51.15
C ALA A 80 37.54 15.05 50.69
N ALA A 81 37.30 14.97 49.39
CA ALA A 81 35.96 14.95 48.83
C ALA A 81 35.23 13.63 49.15
N GLU A 82 33.91 13.67 49.30
CA GLU A 82 33.08 12.49 49.54
C GLU A 82 32.66 11.79 48.24
N GLU A 83 32.78 10.46 48.20
CA GLU A 83 32.17 9.60 47.19
C GLU A 83 30.72 9.27 47.61
N LYS A 84 29.81 9.17 46.63
CA LYS A 84 28.44 8.67 46.83
C LYS A 84 28.27 7.33 46.12
N GLU A 85 27.64 6.38 46.80
CA GLU A 85 27.10 5.15 46.21
C GLU A 85 25.57 5.20 46.25
N ASP A 86 24.91 4.72 45.21
CA ASP A 86 23.44 4.72 45.06
C ASP A 86 22.80 3.40 45.53
N ALA A 87 21.64 3.47 46.19
CA ALA A 87 20.74 2.32 46.40
C ALA A 87 19.28 2.70 46.78
N ASP A 88 18.44 2.89 45.75
CA ASP A 88 17.01 2.50 45.65
C ASP A 88 15.87 3.11 46.52
N SER A 89 14.66 3.04 45.91
CA SER A 89 13.31 3.07 46.51
C SER A 89 12.66 4.41 46.95
N ASP A 90 12.42 5.29 45.97
CA ASP A 90 11.05 5.69 45.55
C ASP A 90 9.86 5.35 46.47
N LEU A 91 9.14 6.40 46.96
CA LEU A 91 7.68 6.62 46.84
C LEU A 91 7.15 7.69 47.83
N GLU A 92 6.75 8.87 47.34
CA GLU A 92 5.46 9.53 47.69
C GLU A 92 5.19 10.76 46.80
N TRP A 93 3.92 11.16 46.65
CA TRP A 93 3.44 12.00 45.55
C TRP A 93 2.32 12.96 45.97
N LEU A 94 2.49 14.25 45.62
CA LEU A 94 1.53 15.37 45.70
C LEU A 94 1.03 15.86 47.08
N GLY A 95 1.16 17.19 47.28
CA GLY A 95 0.01 17.99 47.74
C GLY A 95 0.25 19.02 48.84
N VAL A 96 0.45 20.30 48.47
CA VAL A 96 -0.11 21.51 49.11
C VAL A 96 0.18 22.73 48.21
N GLU A 97 -0.68 23.75 48.28
CA GLU A 97 -0.63 24.95 47.45
C GLU A 97 0.15 26.12 48.10
N GLY A 98 0.67 27.03 47.27
CA GLY A 98 0.70 28.47 47.59
C GLY A 98 1.93 29.05 48.30
N SER A 99 2.94 29.47 47.52
CA SER A 99 3.57 30.81 47.65
C SER A 99 4.53 31.07 46.49
N ASP A 100 4.57 32.31 45.99
CA ASP A 100 5.51 32.73 44.96
C ASP A 100 6.87 33.08 45.58
N GLU A 101 7.94 32.36 45.21
CA GLU A 101 9.31 32.87 45.23
C GLU A 101 10.00 32.57 43.89
N GLU A 102 10.17 33.60 43.06
CA GLU A 102 10.88 33.51 41.79
C GLU A 102 12.40 33.35 42.02
N VAL A 103 12.86 32.11 42.15
CA VAL A 103 14.30 31.80 42.10
C VAL A 103 14.76 31.89 40.64
N GLU A 104 15.51 32.94 40.30
CA GLU A 104 16.13 33.10 38.98
C GLU A 104 17.09 31.92 38.66
N GLU A 105 16.62 30.95 37.86
CA GLU A 105 17.51 29.97 37.22
C GLU A 105 18.42 30.69 36.23
N LYS A 106 19.65 30.99 36.68
CA LYS A 106 20.72 31.49 35.81
C LYS A 106 20.98 30.45 34.71
N PRO A 107 20.87 30.83 33.42
CA PRO A 107 21.01 29.86 32.34
C PRO A 107 22.44 29.30 32.34
N VAL A 108 22.56 27.98 32.34
CA VAL A 108 23.83 27.30 32.09
C VAL A 108 24.27 27.65 30.68
N GLU A 109 25.38 28.38 30.54
CA GLU A 109 25.92 28.72 29.23
C GLU A 109 26.40 27.46 28.49
N GLU A 110 25.59 26.98 27.55
CA GLU A 110 26.04 26.03 26.54
C GLU A 110 27.23 26.63 25.78
N SER A 111 28.43 26.19 26.16
CA SER A 111 29.67 26.67 25.53
C SER A 111 29.59 26.49 24.02
N LYS A 112 30.02 27.52 23.26
CA LYS A 112 29.82 27.64 21.81
C LYS A 112 30.79 26.74 21.03
N ILE A 113 30.69 25.43 21.27
CA ILE A 113 31.40 24.37 20.55
C ILE A 113 31.12 24.54 19.04
N PRO A 114 32.14 24.51 18.17
CA PRO A 114 31.94 24.74 16.74
C PRO A 114 31.02 23.67 16.13
N ILE A 115 30.14 24.08 15.22
CA ILE A 115 29.05 23.26 14.64
C ILE A 115 29.55 21.89 14.12
N ARG A 116 30.75 21.83 13.54
CA ARG A 116 31.37 20.57 13.07
C ARG A 116 31.67 19.58 14.20
N GLN A 117 32.09 20.08 15.37
CA GLN A 117 32.39 19.26 16.55
C GLN A 117 31.11 18.81 17.26
N GLN A 118 30.08 19.67 17.33
CA GLN A 118 28.74 19.27 17.79
C GLN A 118 28.17 18.11 16.96
N ILE A 119 28.31 18.17 15.62
CA ILE A 119 27.88 17.09 14.71
C ILE A 119 28.69 15.80 14.93
N LEU A 120 29.96 15.90 15.34
CA LEU A 120 30.82 14.74 15.61
C LEU A 120 30.46 14.09 16.95
N GLN A 121 30.31 14.87 18.02
CA GLN A 121 29.87 14.41 19.33
C GLN A 121 28.48 13.76 19.24
N ALA A 122 27.52 14.40 18.57
CA ALA A 122 26.19 13.83 18.36
C ALA A 122 26.22 12.51 17.54
N LYS A 123 27.18 12.32 16.63
CA LYS A 123 27.37 11.02 15.94
C LYS A 123 27.90 9.94 16.89
N GLU A 124 28.86 10.28 17.74
CA GLU A 124 29.41 9.34 18.74
C GLU A 124 28.37 8.94 19.78
N GLU A 125 27.52 9.88 20.23
CA GLU A 125 26.40 9.63 21.12
C GLU A 125 25.32 8.76 20.46
N LEU A 126 24.87 9.12 19.25
CA LEU A 126 23.90 8.32 18.50
C LEU A 126 24.42 6.90 18.21
N ALA A 127 25.71 6.75 17.90
CA ALA A 127 26.34 5.43 17.71
C ALA A 127 26.39 4.62 19.02
N ARG A 128 26.78 5.25 20.14
CA ARG A 128 26.80 4.61 21.47
C ARG A 128 25.41 4.11 21.87
N ILE A 129 24.39 4.95 21.71
CA ILE A 129 23.00 4.62 22.04
C ILE A 129 22.45 3.53 21.10
N ALA A 130 22.78 3.57 19.80
CA ALA A 130 22.37 2.54 18.86
C ALA A 130 23.02 1.17 19.14
N LEU A 131 24.27 1.13 19.59
CA LEU A 131 24.93 -0.11 20.03
C LEU A 131 24.26 -0.67 21.29
N MET A 132 24.04 0.16 22.32
CA MET A 132 23.36 -0.25 23.57
C MET A 132 21.95 -0.83 23.32
N LEU A 133 21.21 -0.27 22.36
CA LEU A 133 19.89 -0.76 21.94
C LEU A 133 19.93 -2.03 21.07
N ASN A 134 21.06 -2.34 20.43
CA ASN A 134 21.23 -3.51 19.58
C ASN A 134 21.89 -4.70 20.31
N GLU A 135 22.57 -4.44 21.43
CA GLU A 135 23.12 -5.46 22.33
C GLU A 135 22.05 -5.99 23.29
N ASP A 136 21.48 -5.12 24.14
CA ASP A 136 20.46 -5.50 25.15
C ASP A 136 19.29 -4.49 25.14
N PRO A 137 18.33 -4.60 24.20
CA PRO A 137 17.20 -3.67 24.08
C PRO A 137 16.26 -3.68 25.29
N GLU A 138 16.10 -4.83 25.97
CA GLU A 138 15.14 -4.96 27.08
C GLU A 138 15.56 -4.20 28.35
N GLU A 139 16.85 -4.16 28.69
CA GLU A 139 17.34 -3.37 29.84
C GLU A 139 17.30 -1.87 29.50
N ASN A 140 17.70 -1.53 28.27
CA ASN A 140 17.89 -0.15 27.81
C ASN A 140 16.60 0.55 27.34
N SER A 141 15.44 0.24 27.93
CA SER A 141 14.12 0.84 27.59
C SER A 141 14.08 2.38 27.61
N GLY A 142 14.90 3.03 28.44
CA GLY A 142 15.04 4.48 28.47
C GLY A 142 15.77 5.09 27.26
N ALA A 143 16.63 4.30 26.59
CA ALA A 143 17.52 4.78 25.54
C ALA A 143 16.76 5.31 24.30
N PHE A 144 15.59 4.74 23.98
CA PHE A 144 14.71 5.27 22.92
C PHE A 144 14.29 6.73 23.17
N LYS A 145 14.07 7.13 24.44
CA LYS A 145 13.70 8.50 24.79
C LYS A 145 14.88 9.47 24.63
N ALA A 146 16.07 9.05 25.05
CA ALA A 146 17.30 9.83 24.85
C ALA A 146 17.61 10.03 23.36
N LEU A 147 17.47 8.97 22.56
CA LEU A 147 17.65 9.02 21.10
C LEU A 147 16.60 9.94 20.43
N ALA A 148 15.36 9.96 20.93
CA ALA A 148 14.34 10.92 20.49
C ALA A 148 14.67 12.37 20.88
N GLN A 149 15.22 12.60 22.08
CA GLN A 149 15.63 13.93 22.55
C GLN A 149 16.75 14.54 21.68
N ILE A 150 17.74 13.74 21.26
CA ILE A 150 18.80 14.18 20.33
C ILE A 150 18.20 14.62 18.97
N GLY A 151 17.09 14.03 18.53
CA GLY A 151 16.34 14.43 17.34
C GLY A 151 15.66 15.81 17.44
N GLN A 152 15.43 16.31 18.65
CA GLN A 152 14.77 17.61 18.86
C GLN A 152 15.73 18.80 18.66
N ASN A 153 17.05 18.58 18.73
CA ASN A 153 18.11 19.57 18.62
C ASN A 153 17.98 20.56 17.44
N LYS A 154 18.29 21.84 17.67
CA LYS A 154 18.06 22.95 16.73
C LYS A 154 18.76 22.78 15.36
N ASN A 155 19.86 22.02 15.29
CA ASN A 155 20.65 21.82 14.07
C ASN A 155 20.01 20.77 13.14
N THR A 156 19.62 21.19 11.93
CA THR A 156 18.98 20.34 10.91
C THR A 156 19.80 19.11 10.50
N THR A 157 21.14 19.19 10.53
CA THR A 157 22.01 18.05 10.21
C THR A 157 22.01 16.99 11.31
N ILE A 158 21.92 17.40 12.57
CA ILE A 158 21.79 16.48 13.72
C ILE A 158 20.41 15.82 13.69
N LYS A 159 19.33 16.57 13.37
CA LYS A 159 18.00 15.98 13.14
C LYS A 159 18.02 14.92 12.04
N LYS A 160 18.60 15.23 10.87
CA LYS A 160 18.73 14.29 9.74
C LYS A 160 19.45 13.00 10.16
N LEU A 161 20.54 13.11 10.93
CA LEU A 161 21.29 11.96 11.44
C LEU A 161 20.46 11.15 12.45
N ALA A 162 19.84 11.80 13.44
CA ALA A 162 19.01 11.16 14.46
C ALA A 162 17.85 10.36 13.84
N LEU A 163 17.11 10.95 12.88
CA LEU A 163 16.01 10.29 12.17
C LEU A 163 16.47 9.05 11.38
N ALA A 164 17.70 9.06 10.85
CA ALA A 164 18.29 7.94 10.11
C ALA A 164 18.82 6.84 11.05
N THR A 165 19.37 7.19 12.22
CA THR A 165 19.73 6.20 13.25
C THR A 165 18.50 5.56 13.90
N GLN A 166 17.42 6.33 14.11
CA GLN A 166 16.13 5.80 14.57
C GLN A 166 15.57 4.79 13.57
N LEU A 167 15.61 5.10 12.26
CA LEU A 167 15.21 4.16 11.20
C LEU A 167 15.96 2.83 11.28
N ALA A 168 17.28 2.87 11.46
CA ALA A 168 18.12 1.67 11.56
C ALA A 168 17.77 0.85 12.83
N VAL A 169 17.80 1.48 14.00
CA VAL A 169 17.48 0.80 15.27
C VAL A 169 16.07 0.19 15.24
N TYR A 170 15.05 0.91 14.78
CA TYR A 170 13.70 0.33 14.69
C TYR A 170 13.61 -0.83 13.69
N LYS A 171 14.40 -0.82 12.61
CA LYS A 171 14.41 -1.94 11.65
C LYS A 171 14.95 -3.22 12.26
N ASP A 172 16.00 -3.12 13.07
CA ASP A 172 16.70 -4.29 13.61
C ASP A 172 16.10 -4.76 14.96
N VAL A 173 15.42 -3.87 15.71
CA VAL A 173 14.87 -4.14 17.05
C VAL A 173 13.36 -4.48 17.07
N ILE A 174 12.58 -4.15 16.03
CA ILE A 174 11.14 -4.46 16.01
C ILE A 174 10.89 -5.97 15.85
N PRO A 175 10.06 -6.60 16.71
CA PRO A 175 9.73 -8.01 16.59
C PRO A 175 8.76 -8.28 15.42
N GLY A 176 8.82 -9.50 14.87
CA GLY A 176 7.96 -9.96 13.78
C GLY A 176 6.48 -10.19 14.12
N TYR A 177 5.97 -9.59 15.20
CA TYR A 177 4.58 -9.72 15.66
C TYR A 177 3.99 -8.36 16.08
N ARG A 178 2.65 -8.25 16.07
CA ARG A 178 1.95 -7.04 16.55
C ARG A 178 1.89 -7.03 18.06
N ILE A 179 2.42 -5.98 18.68
CA ILE A 179 2.34 -5.78 20.14
C ILE A 179 0.94 -5.24 20.46
N ARG A 180 0.18 -5.94 21.31
CA ARG A 180 -1.13 -5.46 21.79
C ARG A 180 -0.90 -4.38 22.86
N PRO A 181 -1.54 -3.19 22.78
CA PRO A 181 -1.53 -2.26 23.91
C PRO A 181 -2.24 -2.91 25.10
N LEU A 182 -1.61 -2.91 26.28
CA LEU A 182 -2.22 -3.45 27.51
C LEU A 182 -3.44 -2.61 27.90
N SER A 183 -4.51 -3.27 28.37
CA SER A 183 -5.59 -2.60 29.09
C SER A 183 -5.16 -2.30 30.53
N GLU A 184 -5.92 -1.43 31.19
CA GLU A 184 -5.76 -1.12 32.62
C GLU A 184 -5.93 -2.41 33.47
N GLU A 185 -6.90 -3.25 33.12
CA GLU A 185 -7.08 -4.60 33.69
C GLU A 185 -5.82 -5.48 33.55
N ASP A 186 -5.18 -5.49 32.36
CA ASP A 186 -3.95 -6.26 32.10
C ASP A 186 -2.74 -5.70 32.90
N MET A 187 -2.72 -4.40 33.23
CA MET A 187 -1.68 -3.77 34.05
C MET A 187 -1.72 -4.21 35.52
N GLU A 188 -2.92 -4.37 36.09
CA GLU A 188 -3.09 -4.81 37.49
C GLU A 188 -2.72 -6.29 37.71
N THR A 189 -2.64 -7.10 36.64
CA THR A 189 -2.28 -8.52 36.75
C THR A 189 -0.86 -8.73 37.30
N LYS A 190 -0.74 -9.49 38.39
CA LYS A 190 0.54 -9.79 39.06
C LYS A 190 1.40 -10.77 38.26
N VAL A 191 2.12 -10.26 37.26
CA VAL A 191 3.11 -10.99 36.47
C VAL A 191 4.49 -11.07 37.12
N SER A 192 5.28 -12.06 36.69
CA SER A 192 6.68 -12.30 37.10
C SER A 192 7.61 -11.16 36.68
N LYS A 193 8.82 -11.09 37.28
CA LYS A 193 9.81 -10.03 37.00
C LYS A 193 10.20 -9.97 35.52
N GLU A 194 10.43 -11.12 34.90
CA GLU A 194 10.76 -11.25 33.47
C GLU A 194 9.63 -10.72 32.56
N VAL A 195 8.39 -11.16 32.78
CA VAL A 195 7.23 -10.72 31.99
C VAL A 195 6.92 -9.24 32.23
N ARG A 196 7.18 -8.71 33.43
CA ARG A 196 7.07 -7.27 33.71
C ARG A 196 8.11 -6.45 32.94
N LYS A 197 9.36 -6.93 32.90
CA LYS A 197 10.44 -6.30 32.12
C LYS A 197 10.09 -6.28 30.63
N LEU A 198 9.67 -7.42 30.06
CA LEU A 198 9.22 -7.51 28.67
C LEU A 198 8.08 -6.53 28.37
N ARG A 199 7.03 -6.48 29.21
CA ARG A 199 5.90 -5.54 29.06
C ARG A 199 6.34 -4.07 29.10
N ALA A 200 7.24 -3.71 30.02
CA ALA A 200 7.76 -2.34 30.12
C ALA A 200 8.60 -1.96 28.89
N TYR A 201 9.43 -2.89 28.41
CA TYR A 201 10.17 -2.75 27.16
C TYR A 201 9.24 -2.58 25.95
N GLU A 202 8.28 -3.49 25.75
CA GLU A 202 7.30 -3.43 24.65
C GLU A 202 6.50 -2.13 24.65
N GLN A 203 6.06 -1.65 25.82
CA GLN A 203 5.40 -0.34 25.97
C GLN A 203 6.34 0.82 25.61
N SER A 204 7.61 0.77 26.02
CA SER A 204 8.60 1.80 25.68
C SER A 204 8.92 1.86 24.18
N LEU A 205 8.99 0.69 23.53
CA LEU A 205 9.21 0.54 22.09
C LEU A 205 8.00 1.08 21.31
N VAL A 206 6.78 0.63 21.63
CA VAL A 206 5.54 1.08 20.97
C VAL A 206 5.30 2.57 21.19
N GLY A 207 5.54 3.09 22.39
CA GLY A 207 5.39 4.50 22.72
C GLY A 207 6.40 5.41 22.00
N SER A 208 7.67 5.03 21.99
CA SER A 208 8.72 5.78 21.28
C SER A 208 8.55 5.72 19.77
N TYR A 209 8.20 4.56 19.21
CA TYR A 209 7.90 4.40 17.79
C TYR A 209 6.67 5.21 17.37
N GLN A 210 5.62 5.30 18.20
CA GLN A 210 4.49 6.17 17.94
C GLN A 210 4.89 7.66 17.97
N ALA A 211 5.76 8.07 18.89
CA ALA A 211 6.30 9.42 18.94
C ALA A 211 7.14 9.75 17.69
N TYR A 212 7.99 8.81 17.25
CA TYR A 212 8.79 8.91 16.02
C TYR A 212 7.91 9.06 14.77
N ILE A 213 6.87 8.24 14.60
CA ILE A 213 5.94 8.41 13.46
C ILE A 213 5.20 9.75 13.53
N LYS A 214 4.80 10.20 14.72
CA LYS A 214 4.19 11.53 14.92
C LYS A 214 5.17 12.66 14.56
N GLU A 215 6.47 12.50 14.81
CA GLU A 215 7.50 13.44 14.33
C GLU A 215 7.67 13.37 12.82
N LEU A 216 7.87 12.18 12.22
CA LEU A 216 7.97 11.99 10.77
C LEU A 216 6.77 12.64 10.02
N ALA A 217 5.55 12.51 10.55
CA ALA A 217 4.35 13.13 9.99
C ALA A 217 4.39 14.67 10.05
N LYS A 218 4.79 15.26 11.20
CA LYS A 218 5.01 16.71 11.34
C LYS A 218 6.09 17.22 10.37
N LEU A 219 7.19 16.48 10.22
CA LEU A 219 8.31 16.88 9.35
C LEU A 219 7.99 16.74 7.86
N ALA A 220 7.29 15.68 7.45
CA ALA A 220 6.82 15.50 6.09
C ALA A 220 5.81 16.58 5.67
N THR A 221 4.97 17.05 6.60
CA THR A 221 3.96 18.10 6.35
C THR A 221 4.52 19.52 6.43
N SER A 222 5.50 19.79 7.30
CA SER A 222 6.11 21.13 7.45
C SER A 222 6.90 21.58 6.22
N GLY A 223 7.42 20.64 5.43
CA GLY A 223 8.20 20.90 4.21
C GLY A 223 7.40 21.43 3.01
N LYS A 224 6.49 22.38 3.22
CA LYS A 224 5.74 23.10 2.17
C LYS A 224 6.30 24.50 1.85
N ALA A 225 7.18 25.05 2.68
CA ALA A 225 7.67 26.43 2.55
C ALA A 225 9.10 26.62 3.11
N SER A 226 10.08 25.90 2.57
CA SER A 226 11.50 26.21 2.83
C SER A 226 12.38 25.75 1.66
N ASP A 227 12.65 26.67 0.74
CA ASP A 227 13.65 26.52 -0.31
C ASP A 227 15.05 26.76 0.29
N SER A 228 15.56 25.75 1.01
CA SER A 228 16.86 25.81 1.67
C SER A 228 17.98 25.55 0.66
N LYS A 229 18.86 26.54 0.42
CA LYS A 229 20.01 26.49 -0.52
C LYS A 229 21.13 25.49 -0.18
N ASP A 230 20.87 24.51 0.68
CA ASP A 230 21.78 23.39 0.97
C ASP A 230 21.61 22.28 -0.08
N SER A 231 22.70 21.85 -0.69
CA SER A 231 22.74 20.82 -1.76
C SER A 231 22.55 19.38 -1.24
N GLY A 232 21.56 19.15 -0.38
CA GLY A 232 21.27 17.84 0.20
C GLY A 232 19.77 17.64 0.46
N PRO A 233 19.31 16.39 0.64
CA PRO A 233 17.88 16.08 0.77
C PRO A 233 17.25 16.88 1.90
N SER A 234 16.09 17.46 1.63
CA SER A 234 15.34 18.25 2.60
C SER A 234 14.96 17.41 3.82
N LEU A 235 14.73 18.06 4.96
CA LEU A 235 14.37 17.37 6.20
C LEU A 235 13.00 16.66 6.09
N SER A 236 12.11 17.17 5.23
CA SER A 236 10.89 16.48 4.81
C SER A 236 11.16 15.29 3.88
N SER A 237 12.06 15.41 2.89
CA SER A 237 12.45 14.31 2.00
C SER A 237 13.04 13.13 2.78
N MET A 238 13.90 13.41 3.76
CA MET A 238 14.42 12.37 4.65
C MET A 238 13.32 11.72 5.50
N ALA A 239 12.38 12.50 6.06
CA ALA A 239 11.26 11.93 6.82
C ALA A 239 10.37 11.01 5.97
N ILE A 240 10.13 11.37 4.70
CA ILE A 240 9.40 10.54 3.73
C ILE A 240 10.20 9.27 3.41
N SER A 241 11.50 9.40 3.14
CA SER A 241 12.38 8.26 2.84
C SER A 241 12.46 7.27 4.00
N CYS A 242 12.47 7.74 5.26
CA CYS A 242 12.39 6.89 6.44
C CYS A 242 11.03 6.15 6.51
N ALA A 243 9.91 6.87 6.34
CA ALA A 243 8.57 6.28 6.35
C ALA A 243 8.38 5.23 5.25
N CYS A 244 8.90 5.47 4.04
CA CYS A 244 8.91 4.51 2.95
C CYS A 244 9.74 3.26 3.30
N THR A 245 10.95 3.44 3.84
CA THR A 245 11.86 2.33 4.19
C THR A 245 11.26 1.44 5.30
N LEU A 246 10.62 2.04 6.31
CA LEU A 246 9.87 1.29 7.34
C LEU A 246 8.76 0.44 6.73
N LEU A 247 7.97 1.02 5.82
CA LEU A 247 6.80 0.35 5.25
C LEU A 247 7.19 -0.84 4.35
N VAL A 248 8.33 -0.76 3.64
CA VAL A 248 8.86 -1.89 2.86
C VAL A 248 9.44 -2.98 3.76
N ALA A 249 10.17 -2.60 4.81
CA ALA A 249 10.83 -3.55 5.70
C ALA A 249 9.86 -4.27 6.67
N ILE A 250 8.88 -3.55 7.21
CA ILE A 250 8.02 -3.99 8.31
C ILE A 250 6.55 -3.56 8.08
N PRO A 251 5.86 -4.07 7.03
CA PRO A 251 4.45 -3.74 6.75
C PRO A 251 3.45 -4.32 7.77
N HIS A 252 3.87 -5.29 8.58
CA HIS A 252 3.01 -6.02 9.51
C HIS A 252 2.85 -5.34 10.88
N PHE A 253 3.77 -4.47 11.30
CA PHE A 253 3.83 -3.93 12.67
C PHE A 253 2.78 -2.83 12.95
N ASN A 254 2.73 -2.40 14.20
CA ASN A 254 1.80 -1.39 14.72
C ASN A 254 1.91 -0.03 13.99
N PHE A 255 0.84 0.76 14.03
CA PHE A 255 0.74 2.10 13.43
C PHE A 255 1.02 2.22 11.92
N ARG A 256 1.00 1.12 11.15
CA ARG A 256 1.10 1.12 9.68
C ARG A 256 0.18 2.16 8.99
N GLY A 257 -1.03 2.36 9.53
CA GLY A 257 -1.99 3.35 9.02
C GLY A 257 -1.51 4.80 9.14
N GLU A 258 -0.66 5.12 10.11
CA GLU A 258 -0.05 6.46 10.23
C GLU A 258 1.10 6.64 9.24
N LEU A 259 1.93 5.61 9.01
CA LEU A 259 2.94 5.62 7.94
C LEU A 259 2.26 5.81 6.56
N LEU A 260 1.20 5.05 6.30
CA LEU A 260 0.42 5.17 5.06
C LEU A 260 -0.19 6.56 4.88
N LYS A 261 -0.68 7.22 5.95
CA LYS A 261 -1.14 8.62 5.86
C LYS A 261 -0.04 9.60 5.45
N ILE A 262 1.23 9.37 5.83
CA ILE A 262 2.36 10.22 5.40
C ILE A 262 2.55 10.10 3.88
N LEU A 263 2.63 8.88 3.36
CA LEU A 263 2.81 8.61 1.93
C LEU A 263 1.61 9.09 1.10
N VAL A 264 0.39 8.74 1.51
CA VAL A 264 -0.87 9.17 0.85
C VAL A 264 -1.05 10.70 0.93
N GLY A 265 -0.58 11.33 2.01
CA GLY A 265 -0.54 12.79 2.13
C GLY A 265 0.33 13.45 1.06
N LYS A 266 1.49 12.85 0.73
CA LYS A 266 2.37 13.31 -0.36
C LYS A 266 1.82 13.00 -1.74
N LEU A 267 1.27 11.81 -1.96
CA LEU A 267 0.57 11.43 -3.20
C LEU A 267 -0.73 12.22 -3.45
N SER A 268 -1.14 13.09 -2.52
CA SER A 268 -2.23 14.06 -2.71
C SER A 268 -1.79 15.41 -3.31
N THR A 269 -0.52 15.56 -3.70
CA THR A 269 0.00 16.72 -4.43
C THR A 269 -0.04 16.47 -5.94
N ARG A 270 -0.31 17.52 -6.74
CA ARG A 270 -0.31 17.43 -8.21
C ARG A 270 1.10 17.46 -8.82
N LYS A 271 2.11 17.99 -8.11
CA LYS A 271 3.49 18.03 -8.59
C LYS A 271 4.18 16.69 -8.33
N VAL A 272 4.81 16.15 -9.37
CA VAL A 272 5.56 14.89 -9.32
C VAL A 272 7.01 15.17 -8.91
N ASP A 273 7.21 15.36 -7.60
CA ASP A 273 8.54 15.50 -7.00
C ASP A 273 9.26 14.13 -6.90
N ASP A 274 10.59 14.10 -6.73
CA ASP A 274 11.35 12.86 -6.48
C ASP A 274 10.78 12.04 -5.30
N ASP A 275 10.29 12.72 -4.26
CA ASP A 275 9.67 12.07 -3.11
C ASP A 275 8.29 11.48 -3.43
N PHE A 276 7.54 12.07 -4.37
CA PHE A 276 6.29 11.51 -4.88
C PHE A 276 6.57 10.20 -5.64
N VAL A 277 7.62 10.18 -6.47
CA VAL A 277 8.03 8.96 -7.20
C VAL A 277 8.44 7.86 -6.21
N LYS A 278 9.23 8.17 -5.18
CA LYS A 278 9.59 7.23 -4.10
C LYS A 278 8.36 6.69 -3.37
N CYS A 279 7.38 7.55 -3.01
CA CYS A 279 6.12 7.13 -2.40
C CYS A 279 5.33 6.17 -3.31
N ARG A 280 5.25 6.47 -4.62
CA ARG A 280 4.56 5.64 -5.61
C ARG A 280 5.22 4.26 -5.72
N GLU A 281 6.52 4.21 -5.99
CA GLU A 281 7.25 2.95 -6.13
C GLU A 281 7.25 2.13 -4.83
N THR A 282 7.24 2.79 -3.66
CA THR A 282 7.03 2.13 -2.37
C THR A 282 5.68 1.42 -2.31
N ILE A 283 4.57 2.10 -2.64
CA ILE A 283 3.24 1.47 -2.66
C ILE A 283 3.18 0.33 -3.67
N GLU A 284 3.80 0.46 -4.85
CA GLU A 284 3.91 -0.65 -5.80
C GLU A 284 4.65 -1.87 -5.22
N THR A 285 5.74 -1.66 -4.46
CA THR A 285 6.45 -2.77 -3.81
C THR A 285 5.64 -3.42 -2.69
N VAL A 286 4.89 -2.64 -1.91
CA VAL A 286 3.97 -3.16 -0.89
C VAL A 286 2.89 -4.03 -1.53
N PHE A 287 2.23 -3.55 -2.59
CA PHE A 287 1.19 -4.31 -3.29
C PHE A 287 1.69 -5.61 -3.97
N ARG A 288 2.95 -5.64 -4.43
CA ARG A 288 3.58 -6.86 -5.00
C ARG A 288 4.03 -7.86 -3.93
N ASN A 289 4.48 -7.38 -2.77
CA ASN A 289 5.02 -8.22 -1.69
C ASN A 289 3.95 -8.74 -0.72
N ASP A 290 2.70 -8.27 -0.83
CA ASP A 290 1.63 -8.58 0.12
C ASP A 290 1.03 -9.99 -0.09
N GLU A 291 1.26 -10.88 0.88
CA GLU A 291 0.70 -12.24 0.91
C GLU A 291 -0.56 -12.35 1.81
N ASP A 292 -0.78 -11.40 2.73
CA ASP A 292 -1.94 -11.41 3.64
C ASP A 292 -3.16 -10.69 3.05
N GLY A 293 -2.93 -9.65 2.25
CA GLY A 293 -3.94 -8.67 1.84
C GLY A 293 -4.21 -7.57 2.88
N THR A 294 -3.80 -7.75 4.14
CA THR A 294 -4.08 -6.77 5.22
C THR A 294 -3.44 -5.39 4.95
N PRO A 295 -2.18 -5.26 4.47
CA PRO A 295 -1.60 -3.97 4.09
C PRO A 295 -2.24 -3.35 2.85
N SER A 296 -2.61 -4.17 1.85
CA SER A 296 -3.27 -3.68 0.63
C SER A 296 -4.62 -3.03 0.95
N LEU A 297 -5.45 -3.67 1.78
CA LEU A 297 -6.77 -3.15 2.17
C LEU A 297 -6.66 -1.77 2.86
N ASP A 298 -5.76 -1.61 3.84
CA ASP A 298 -5.53 -0.32 4.52
C ASP A 298 -5.08 0.76 3.51
N THR A 299 -4.14 0.41 2.62
CA THR A 299 -3.54 1.32 1.64
C THR A 299 -4.58 1.80 0.63
N VAL A 300 -5.38 0.88 0.07
CA VAL A 300 -6.51 1.21 -0.83
C VAL A 300 -7.58 2.00 -0.08
N SER A 301 -7.89 1.64 1.17
CA SER A 301 -8.86 2.38 2.00
C SER A 301 -8.43 3.84 2.23
N LEU A 302 -7.14 4.10 2.41
CA LEU A 302 -6.60 5.46 2.57
C LEU A 302 -6.50 6.21 1.24
N LEU A 303 -6.03 5.58 0.16
CA LEU A 303 -5.94 6.18 -1.18
C LEU A 303 -7.33 6.59 -1.71
N THR A 304 -8.33 5.72 -1.59
CA THR A 304 -9.70 6.01 -2.07
C THR A 304 -10.39 7.10 -1.26
N LYS A 305 -10.17 7.16 0.06
CA LYS A 305 -10.58 8.29 0.92
C LYS A 305 -9.90 9.60 0.49
N MET A 306 -8.60 9.56 0.19
CA MET A 306 -7.85 10.74 -0.29
C MET A 306 -8.36 11.23 -1.64
N MET A 307 -8.52 10.35 -2.63
CA MET A 307 -9.05 10.68 -3.96
C MET A 307 -10.44 11.31 -3.86
N LYS A 308 -11.35 10.72 -3.06
CA LYS A 308 -12.68 11.28 -2.79
C LYS A 308 -12.60 12.66 -2.13
N GLY A 309 -11.73 12.84 -1.13
CA GLY A 309 -11.53 14.11 -0.43
C GLY A 309 -10.86 15.20 -1.27
N ARG A 310 -10.19 14.84 -2.36
CA ARG A 310 -9.59 15.75 -3.36
C ARG A 310 -10.48 15.99 -4.59
N GLY A 311 -11.71 15.46 -4.61
CA GLY A 311 -12.58 15.56 -5.78
C GLY A 311 -11.96 14.92 -7.04
N TYR A 312 -11.15 13.87 -6.86
CA TYR A 312 -10.43 13.16 -7.93
C TYR A 312 -9.42 14.00 -8.74
N ARG A 313 -9.05 15.21 -8.28
CA ARG A 313 -8.01 16.07 -8.89
C ARG A 313 -6.58 15.57 -8.58
N VAL A 314 -6.30 14.29 -8.89
CA VAL A 314 -5.06 13.54 -8.58
C VAL A 314 -4.36 13.12 -9.89
N ASP A 315 -3.05 12.86 -9.85
CA ASP A 315 -2.25 12.36 -10.98
C ASP A 315 -2.57 10.91 -11.38
N GLU A 316 -2.45 10.61 -12.69
CA GLU A 316 -2.70 9.29 -13.30
C GLU A 316 -1.89 8.18 -12.61
N SER A 317 -0.62 8.46 -12.26
CA SER A 317 0.29 7.44 -11.74
C SER A 317 -0.06 6.97 -10.33
N VAL A 318 -0.88 7.72 -9.58
CA VAL A 318 -1.43 7.27 -8.28
C VAL A 318 -2.51 6.21 -8.48
N LEU A 319 -3.43 6.42 -9.44
CA LEU A 319 -4.49 5.45 -9.74
C LEU A 319 -3.91 4.17 -10.34
N ASN A 320 -2.90 4.31 -11.19
CA ASN A 320 -2.12 3.21 -11.76
C ASN A 320 -1.43 2.30 -10.72
N THR A 321 -1.24 2.74 -9.47
CA THR A 321 -0.75 1.83 -8.40
C THR A 321 -1.70 0.65 -8.18
N PHE A 322 -3.01 0.80 -8.39
CA PHE A 322 -3.99 -0.29 -8.27
C PHE A 322 -3.79 -1.40 -9.31
N LEU A 323 -3.06 -1.17 -10.41
CA LEU A 323 -2.72 -2.21 -11.41
C LEU A 323 -1.64 -3.19 -10.92
N HIS A 324 -1.01 -2.89 -9.78
CA HIS A 324 0.00 -3.73 -9.11
C HIS A 324 -0.53 -4.51 -7.89
N LEU A 325 -1.83 -4.40 -7.59
CA LEU A 325 -2.48 -5.21 -6.56
C LEU A 325 -2.42 -6.70 -6.91
N ARG A 326 -1.85 -7.52 -6.02
CA ARG A 326 -1.68 -8.97 -6.20
C ARG A 326 -2.99 -9.77 -5.98
N LEU A 327 -3.97 -9.48 -6.83
CA LEU A 327 -5.32 -10.04 -6.82
C LEU A 327 -5.38 -11.41 -7.52
N LEU A 328 -6.43 -12.18 -7.19
CA LEU A 328 -6.62 -13.63 -7.35
C LEU A 328 -6.13 -14.30 -8.65
N SER A 329 -5.98 -13.57 -9.76
CA SER A 329 -5.37 -14.04 -11.00
C SER A 329 -4.01 -14.76 -10.82
N GLU A 330 -3.15 -14.33 -9.89
CA GLU A 330 -1.89 -15.03 -9.58
C GLU A 330 -2.07 -16.30 -8.72
N PHE A 331 -3.17 -16.37 -7.98
CA PHE A 331 -3.50 -17.48 -7.08
C PHE A 331 -4.45 -18.51 -7.72
N SER A 332 -4.65 -18.43 -9.04
CA SER A 332 -5.24 -19.51 -9.85
C SER A 332 -4.28 -20.69 -10.04
N TRP A 333 -3.55 -21.07 -8.98
CA TRP A 333 -3.24 -22.48 -8.77
C TRP A 333 -4.57 -23.21 -8.69
N LYS A 334 -4.73 -24.33 -9.41
CA LYS A 334 -5.92 -25.17 -9.27
C LYS A 334 -5.82 -25.96 -7.96
N ALA A 335 -6.00 -25.26 -6.85
CA ALA A 335 -6.06 -25.79 -5.50
C ALA A 335 -7.32 -26.65 -5.35
N SER A 336 -7.26 -27.87 -5.88
CA SER A 336 -8.08 -28.96 -5.35
C SER A 336 -7.74 -29.12 -3.87
N MET A 337 -8.72 -29.48 -3.03
CA MET A 337 -8.51 -29.69 -1.59
C MET A 337 -7.41 -30.73 -1.26
N ASN A 338 -6.92 -31.47 -2.26
CA ASN A 338 -5.89 -32.49 -2.15
C ASN A 338 -4.52 -32.12 -2.78
N HIS A 339 -4.38 -31.02 -3.54
CA HIS A 339 -3.10 -30.67 -4.19
C HIS A 339 -2.95 -29.18 -4.55
N ILE A 340 -1.73 -28.66 -4.42
CA ILE A 340 -1.34 -27.32 -4.89
C ILE A 340 -0.31 -27.48 -6.01
N ASP A 341 -0.70 -27.18 -7.25
CA ASP A 341 0.17 -27.20 -8.43
C ASP A 341 1.12 -25.98 -8.44
N LYS A 342 2.07 -25.93 -7.50
CA LYS A 342 3.16 -24.96 -7.53
C LYS A 342 4.20 -25.41 -8.57
N PRO A 343 4.45 -24.65 -9.66
CA PRO A 343 5.47 -25.03 -10.63
C PRO A 343 6.86 -24.94 -9.99
N SER A 344 7.46 -26.09 -9.69
CA SER A 344 8.74 -26.20 -8.99
C SER A 344 9.90 -25.67 -9.84
N ARG A 345 10.23 -24.38 -9.66
CA ARG A 345 11.51 -23.82 -10.11
C ARG A 345 12.61 -24.23 -9.13
N GLY A 346 13.13 -25.45 -9.30
CA GLY A 346 14.41 -25.87 -8.72
C GLY A 346 14.35 -26.90 -7.59
N GLU A 347 13.17 -27.30 -7.11
CA GLU A 347 13.02 -28.53 -6.31
C GLU A 347 12.61 -29.69 -7.23
N GLU A 348 13.57 -30.18 -8.02
CA GLU A 348 13.57 -31.57 -8.48
C GLU A 348 13.76 -32.51 -7.29
N GLU A 349 13.50 -33.81 -7.47
CA GLU A 349 13.41 -34.79 -6.37
C GLU A 349 14.69 -34.92 -5.51
N ILE A 350 14.85 -34.11 -4.46
CA ILE A 350 15.77 -34.39 -3.35
C ILE A 350 15.16 -35.48 -2.45
N ARG A 351 14.97 -36.67 -3.05
CA ARG A 351 14.84 -37.97 -2.37
C ARG A 351 16.16 -38.45 -1.78
N GLY A 352 17.24 -37.65 -1.91
CA GLY A 352 18.43 -37.76 -1.09
C GLY A 352 18.06 -37.70 0.39
N LYS A 353 18.39 -38.77 1.13
CA LYS A 353 18.20 -38.84 2.58
C LYS A 353 18.96 -37.67 3.22
N LYS A 354 18.25 -36.67 3.76
CA LYS A 354 18.87 -35.56 4.52
C LYS A 354 19.87 -36.15 5.52
N PRO A 355 21.12 -35.65 5.58
CA PRO A 355 22.15 -36.24 6.42
C PRO A 355 21.66 -36.28 7.87
N LYS A 356 21.95 -37.38 8.59
CA LYS A 356 21.55 -37.51 10.00
C LYS A 356 22.36 -36.53 10.85
N GLU A 357 21.80 -35.33 11.04
CA GLU A 357 22.29 -34.34 11.99
C GLU A 357 22.57 -34.99 13.35
N LYS A 358 23.62 -34.52 14.03
CA LYS A 358 24.02 -35.02 15.36
C LYS A 358 22.90 -34.73 16.37
N ARG A 359 22.01 -35.71 16.57
CA ARG A 359 20.93 -35.63 17.56
C ARG A 359 21.52 -35.51 18.96
N VAL A 360 21.53 -34.29 19.48
CA VAL A 360 21.87 -33.98 20.88
C VAL A 360 21.07 -34.88 21.82
N PHE A 361 21.72 -35.45 22.83
CA PHE A 361 21.07 -36.34 23.77
C PHE A 361 20.06 -35.57 24.63
N ARG A 362 18.77 -35.79 24.35
CA ARG A 362 17.64 -35.21 25.10
C ARG A 362 17.02 -36.23 26.05
N THR A 363 16.50 -35.81 27.20
CA THR A 363 15.91 -36.73 28.21
C THR A 363 14.57 -37.32 27.73
N LYS A 364 14.06 -38.33 28.46
CA LYS A 364 12.73 -38.91 28.18
C LYS A 364 11.59 -37.88 28.31
N LYS A 365 11.70 -36.89 29.21
CA LYS A 365 10.69 -35.83 29.40
C LYS A 365 10.69 -34.84 28.22
N GLU A 366 11.85 -34.29 27.86
CA GLU A 366 11.99 -33.41 26.68
C GLU A 366 11.48 -34.07 25.39
N ARG A 367 11.74 -35.36 25.19
CA ARG A 367 11.26 -36.10 24.01
C ARG A 367 9.74 -36.28 23.97
N LYS A 368 9.04 -36.18 25.11
CA LYS A 368 7.58 -36.15 25.16
C LYS A 368 7.08 -34.73 24.84
N ILE A 369 7.57 -33.73 25.57
CA ILE A 369 7.23 -32.31 25.37
C ILE A 369 7.48 -31.85 23.91
N LEU A 370 8.58 -32.28 23.30
CA LEU A 370 8.92 -31.93 21.91
C LEU A 370 8.15 -32.75 20.87
N LYS A 371 7.50 -33.86 21.24
CA LYS A 371 6.48 -34.49 20.38
C LYS A 371 5.16 -33.72 20.47
N GLU A 372 4.74 -33.36 21.67
CA GLU A 372 3.50 -32.61 21.93
C GLU A 372 3.55 -31.23 21.27
N ARG A 373 4.64 -30.47 21.46
CA ARG A 373 4.89 -29.22 20.72
C ARG A 373 4.86 -29.41 19.21
N LYS A 374 5.29 -30.57 18.66
CA LYS A 374 5.27 -30.89 17.21
C LYS A 374 3.93 -31.41 16.69
N VAL A 375 2.98 -31.69 17.57
CA VAL A 375 1.57 -31.92 17.21
C VAL A 375 0.88 -30.56 17.19
N VAL A 376 1.02 -29.77 18.27
CA VAL A 376 0.50 -28.39 18.36
C VAL A 376 1.03 -27.51 17.22
N GLU A 377 2.33 -27.53 16.92
CA GLU A 377 2.94 -26.79 15.79
C GLU A 377 2.30 -27.13 14.43
N LYS A 378 1.82 -28.37 14.24
CA LYS A 378 1.09 -28.76 13.03
C LYS A 378 -0.37 -28.35 13.04
N GLU A 379 -1.02 -28.49 14.20
CA GLU A 379 -2.42 -28.12 14.38
C GLU A 379 -2.59 -26.59 14.24
N MET A 380 -1.65 -25.80 14.78
CA MET A 380 -1.52 -24.36 14.54
C MET A 380 -1.36 -24.07 13.05
N VAL A 381 -0.33 -24.62 12.38
CA VAL A 381 -0.09 -24.36 10.94
C VAL A 381 -1.28 -24.78 10.05
N GLN A 382 -2.05 -25.80 10.44
CA GLN A 382 -3.28 -26.17 9.74
C GLN A 382 -4.42 -25.17 9.98
N ALA A 383 -4.62 -24.72 11.22
CA ALA A 383 -5.61 -23.70 11.56
C ALA A 383 -5.28 -22.35 10.91
N ASP A 384 -4.05 -21.88 11.06
CA ASP A 384 -3.51 -20.63 10.50
C ASP A 384 -3.70 -20.59 8.98
N ALA A 385 -3.42 -21.70 8.28
CA ALA A 385 -3.66 -21.81 6.84
C ALA A 385 -5.14 -21.69 6.47
N THR A 386 -6.05 -22.37 7.19
CA THR A 386 -7.50 -22.27 6.90
C THR A 386 -8.06 -20.86 7.15
N VAL A 387 -7.70 -20.23 8.28
CA VAL A 387 -8.15 -18.87 8.62
C VAL A 387 -7.58 -17.85 7.65
N SER A 388 -6.28 -17.96 7.30
CA SER A 388 -5.63 -17.08 6.33
C SER A 388 -6.33 -17.06 4.97
N HIS A 389 -6.80 -18.21 4.48
CA HIS A 389 -7.56 -18.27 3.22
C HIS A 389 -8.91 -17.54 3.31
N GLU A 390 -9.73 -17.81 4.33
CA GLU A 390 -11.04 -17.17 4.47
C GLU A 390 -10.93 -15.65 4.72
N GLU A 391 -9.98 -15.21 5.54
CA GLU A 391 -9.74 -13.78 5.78
C GLU A 391 -9.17 -13.07 4.54
N ARG A 392 -8.26 -13.71 3.79
CA ARG A 392 -7.67 -13.16 2.56
C ARG A 392 -8.74 -12.95 1.49
N ASP A 393 -9.60 -13.94 1.23
CA ASP A 393 -10.68 -13.82 0.25
C ASP A 393 -11.66 -12.69 0.64
N ARG A 394 -12.01 -12.58 1.93
CA ARG A 394 -12.84 -11.49 2.45
C ARG A 394 -12.18 -10.12 2.25
N MET A 395 -10.92 -9.96 2.66
CA MET A 395 -10.19 -8.69 2.51
C MET A 395 -9.99 -8.30 1.04
N GLN A 396 -9.84 -9.28 0.15
CA GLN A 396 -9.76 -9.03 -1.29
C GLN A 396 -11.10 -8.63 -1.88
N ALA A 397 -12.22 -9.23 -1.46
CA ALA A 397 -13.56 -8.78 -1.85
C ALA A 397 -13.83 -7.34 -1.38
N GLU A 398 -13.45 -6.99 -0.14
CA GLU A 398 -13.55 -5.62 0.39
C GLU A 398 -12.61 -4.63 -0.36
N THR A 399 -11.39 -5.07 -0.74
CA THR A 399 -10.44 -4.27 -1.54
C THR A 399 -10.95 -4.03 -2.95
N LEU A 400 -11.41 -5.06 -3.65
CA LEU A 400 -12.01 -4.98 -4.99
C LEU A 400 -13.21 -4.05 -5.00
N LYS A 401 -14.09 -4.15 -3.99
CA LYS A 401 -15.23 -3.25 -3.81
C LYS A 401 -14.81 -1.78 -3.73
N LEU A 402 -13.74 -1.46 -2.98
CA LEU A 402 -13.19 -0.10 -2.90
C LEU A 402 -12.59 0.37 -4.24
N VAL A 403 -11.86 -0.49 -4.95
CA VAL A 403 -11.28 -0.19 -6.28
C VAL A 403 -12.38 0.07 -7.30
N PHE A 404 -13.36 -0.81 -7.43
CA PHE A 404 -14.46 -0.65 -8.41
C PHE A 404 -15.37 0.54 -8.09
N VAL A 405 -15.72 0.79 -6.82
CA VAL A 405 -16.46 2.01 -6.43
C VAL A 405 -15.69 3.30 -6.80
N THR A 406 -14.36 3.26 -6.76
CA THR A 406 -13.50 4.38 -7.16
C THR A 406 -13.47 4.53 -8.68
N TYR A 407 -13.25 3.46 -9.44
CA TYR A 407 -13.31 3.46 -10.91
C TYR A 407 -14.67 3.91 -11.45
N PHE A 408 -15.79 3.33 -10.97
CA PHE A 408 -17.13 3.72 -11.40
C PHE A 408 -17.47 5.17 -11.03
N ARG A 409 -16.90 5.71 -9.94
CA ARG A 409 -17.10 7.13 -9.61
C ARG A 409 -16.25 8.06 -10.48
N ILE A 410 -15.04 7.68 -10.88
CA ILE A 410 -14.26 8.47 -11.86
C ILE A 410 -14.93 8.41 -13.25
N LEU A 411 -15.42 7.23 -13.67
CA LEU A 411 -16.18 7.05 -14.91
C LEU A 411 -17.43 7.95 -14.94
N LYS A 412 -18.22 7.98 -13.86
CA LYS A 412 -19.38 8.89 -13.71
C LYS A 412 -19.03 10.37 -13.54
N LEU A 413 -17.77 10.70 -13.25
CA LEU A 413 -17.24 12.08 -13.21
C LEU A 413 -16.53 12.49 -14.51
N ARG A 414 -16.37 11.57 -15.48
CA ARG A 414 -15.79 11.80 -16.81
C ARG A 414 -14.42 12.53 -16.80
N SER A 415 -13.62 12.35 -15.74
CA SER A 415 -12.35 13.07 -15.58
C SER A 415 -11.31 12.57 -16.60
N PRO A 416 -10.87 13.42 -17.58
CA PRO A 416 -10.12 12.95 -18.75
C PRO A 416 -8.73 12.44 -18.37
N SER A 417 -8.02 13.15 -17.48
CA SER A 417 -6.66 12.79 -17.04
C SER A 417 -6.56 11.45 -16.29
N LEU A 418 -7.70 10.89 -15.84
CA LEU A 418 -7.76 9.59 -15.16
C LEU A 418 -8.45 8.51 -16.00
N MET A 419 -9.15 8.87 -17.08
CA MET A 419 -10.01 7.95 -17.83
C MET A 419 -9.23 6.75 -18.39
N GLY A 420 -8.05 6.98 -18.99
CA GLY A 420 -7.22 5.91 -19.54
C GLY A 420 -6.81 4.85 -18.50
N ALA A 421 -6.43 5.28 -17.29
CA ALA A 421 -6.05 4.40 -16.19
C ALA A 421 -7.25 3.67 -15.55
N VAL A 422 -8.43 4.31 -15.48
CA VAL A 422 -9.69 3.65 -15.10
C VAL A 422 -10.01 2.52 -16.07
N LEU A 423 -9.92 2.80 -17.38
CA LEU A 423 -10.25 1.83 -18.43
C LEU A 423 -9.24 0.67 -18.46
N GLU A 424 -7.94 0.89 -18.32
CA GLU A 424 -6.99 -0.24 -18.18
C GLU A 424 -7.29 -1.05 -16.90
N GLY A 425 -7.62 -0.39 -15.79
CA GLY A 425 -8.02 -1.05 -14.54
C GLY A 425 -9.25 -1.95 -14.68
N LEU A 426 -10.30 -1.44 -15.35
CA LEU A 426 -11.51 -2.21 -15.64
C LEU A 426 -11.23 -3.37 -16.62
N ALA A 427 -10.42 -3.17 -17.66
CA ALA A 427 -10.03 -4.26 -18.57
C ALA A 427 -9.20 -5.36 -17.89
N ARG A 428 -8.31 -4.98 -16.95
CA ARG A 428 -7.47 -5.94 -16.20
C ARG A 428 -8.29 -6.76 -15.20
N TYR A 429 -9.19 -6.12 -14.47
CA TYR A 429 -9.98 -6.75 -13.42
C TYR A 429 -11.41 -7.16 -13.85
N ALA A 430 -11.71 -7.09 -15.14
CA ALA A 430 -12.98 -7.48 -15.78
C ALA A 430 -13.53 -8.83 -15.27
N HIS A 431 -12.66 -9.85 -15.18
CA HIS A 431 -12.97 -11.20 -14.73
C HIS A 431 -13.31 -11.33 -13.22
N LEU A 432 -13.18 -10.24 -12.45
CA LEU A 432 -13.50 -10.16 -11.02
C LEU A 432 -14.73 -9.27 -10.73
N ILE A 433 -15.36 -8.70 -11.76
CA ILE A 433 -16.56 -7.86 -11.62
C ILE A 433 -17.81 -8.75 -11.67
N ASN A 434 -18.76 -8.51 -10.76
CA ASN A 434 -20.04 -9.22 -10.76
C ASN A 434 -20.89 -8.88 -12.00
N GLN A 435 -21.58 -9.88 -12.55
CA GLN A 435 -22.26 -9.81 -13.85
C GLN A 435 -23.36 -8.75 -13.88
N ASP A 436 -24.04 -8.54 -12.75
CA ASP A 436 -25.16 -7.58 -12.60
C ASP A 436 -24.77 -6.14 -12.97
N PHE A 437 -23.50 -5.76 -12.81
CA PHE A 437 -23.01 -4.42 -13.14
C PHE A 437 -22.67 -4.24 -14.63
N PHE A 438 -22.70 -5.29 -15.45
CA PHE A 438 -22.20 -5.23 -16.83
C PHE A 438 -23.07 -4.36 -17.73
N GLY A 439 -24.40 -4.30 -17.49
CA GLY A 439 -25.30 -3.38 -18.19
C GLY A 439 -24.91 -1.92 -17.93
N ASP A 440 -24.86 -1.51 -16.67
CA ASP A 440 -24.44 -0.17 -16.22
C ASP A 440 -23.07 0.25 -16.79
N ILE A 441 -22.10 -0.68 -16.82
CA ILE A 441 -20.76 -0.41 -17.33
C ILE A 441 -20.78 -0.25 -18.86
N LEU A 442 -21.44 -1.16 -19.59
CA LEU A 442 -21.51 -1.07 -21.04
C LEU A 442 -22.25 0.19 -21.51
N GLU A 443 -23.33 0.60 -20.83
CA GLU A 443 -24.03 1.84 -21.15
C GLU A 443 -23.15 3.08 -20.88
N ALA A 444 -22.47 3.13 -19.74
CA ALA A 444 -21.52 4.21 -19.44
C ALA A 444 -20.33 4.28 -20.42
N LEU A 445 -19.96 3.15 -21.04
CA LEU A 445 -18.95 3.10 -22.10
C LEU A 445 -19.50 3.53 -23.47
N LYS A 446 -20.80 3.32 -23.75
CA LYS A 446 -21.48 3.90 -24.93
C LYS A 446 -21.60 5.40 -24.79
N ASP A 447 -22.07 5.89 -23.63
CA ASP A 447 -22.19 7.32 -23.32
C ASP A 447 -20.86 8.04 -23.58
N LEU A 448 -19.75 7.52 -23.05
CA LEU A 448 -18.44 8.16 -23.20
C LEU A 448 -17.98 8.22 -24.66
N ILE A 449 -18.26 7.19 -25.46
CA ILE A 449 -18.00 7.21 -26.91
C ILE A 449 -18.91 8.21 -27.62
N GLY A 450 -20.21 8.26 -27.28
CA GLY A 450 -21.16 9.19 -27.88
C GLY A 450 -20.80 10.65 -27.62
N HIS A 451 -20.40 11.00 -26.39
CA HIS A 451 -19.91 12.35 -26.08
C HIS A 451 -18.59 12.67 -26.78
N ALA A 452 -17.71 11.68 -26.99
CA ALA A 452 -16.49 11.84 -27.79
C ALA A 452 -16.74 11.98 -29.31
N GLU A 453 -17.86 11.45 -29.85
CA GLU A 453 -18.31 11.71 -31.22
C GLU A 453 -19.02 13.07 -31.36
N SER A 454 -19.85 13.49 -30.38
CA SER A 454 -20.62 14.74 -30.44
C SER A 454 -19.79 16.00 -30.18
N GLY A 455 -18.80 15.94 -29.29
CA GLY A 455 -17.98 17.11 -28.92
C GLY A 455 -18.60 18.08 -27.90
N ASP A 456 -19.77 17.78 -27.34
CA ASP A 456 -20.48 18.63 -26.34
C ASP A 456 -19.70 18.85 -25.02
N ASP A 457 -18.59 18.15 -24.81
CA ASP A 457 -17.74 18.24 -23.62
C ASP A 457 -16.84 19.51 -23.58
N VAL A 458 -17.05 20.46 -24.51
CA VAL A 458 -16.44 21.80 -24.52
C VAL A 458 -17.31 22.79 -23.74
N GLU A 459 -17.49 22.53 -22.44
CA GLU A 459 -17.69 23.63 -21.50
C GLU A 459 -16.33 24.31 -21.26
N GLU A 460 -16.30 25.64 -21.34
CA GLU A 460 -15.09 26.46 -21.33
C GLU A 460 -14.45 26.57 -19.93
N GLU A 461 -13.92 25.47 -19.36
CA GLU A 461 -13.08 25.52 -18.15
C GLU A 461 -11.72 26.21 -18.47
N GLU A 462 -11.73 27.53 -18.29
CA GLU A 462 -10.65 28.54 -18.20
C GLU A 462 -9.18 28.10 -18.36
N GLU A 463 -8.47 28.89 -19.18
CA GLU A 463 -7.01 28.90 -19.44
C GLU A 463 -6.14 28.42 -18.25
N THR A 464 -5.67 27.17 -18.32
CA THR A 464 -4.57 26.67 -17.47
C THR A 464 -3.60 25.83 -18.31
N ASP A 465 -2.31 26.18 -18.26
CA ASP A 465 -1.24 25.78 -19.21
C ASP A 465 -0.77 24.30 -19.18
N ASP A 466 -1.66 23.34 -18.90
CA ASP A 466 -1.40 21.90 -19.05
C ASP A 466 -2.11 21.38 -20.32
N GLU A 467 -1.49 21.54 -21.50
CA GLU A 467 -1.99 21.07 -22.82
C GLU A 467 -2.03 19.52 -22.96
N THR A 468 -2.65 18.81 -22.02
CA THR A 468 -2.97 17.39 -22.15
C THR A 468 -4.21 17.19 -23.03
N THR A 469 -4.08 17.51 -24.32
CA THR A 469 -5.13 17.37 -25.35
C THR A 469 -5.79 15.99 -25.24
N ARG A 470 -7.10 15.95 -24.93
CA ARG A 470 -7.83 14.70 -24.66
C ARG A 470 -7.70 13.76 -25.86
N ASN A 471 -7.08 12.59 -25.65
CA ASN A 471 -6.89 11.63 -26.72
C ASN A 471 -8.17 10.79 -26.89
N LEU A 472 -9.23 11.42 -27.39
CA LEU A 472 -10.57 10.81 -27.55
C LEU A 472 -10.53 9.47 -28.31
N THR A 473 -9.67 9.37 -29.33
CA THR A 473 -9.45 8.13 -30.09
C THR A 473 -8.83 7.00 -29.24
N ARG A 474 -7.95 7.34 -28.28
CA ARG A 474 -7.35 6.40 -27.32
C ARG A 474 -8.38 5.96 -26.29
N GLU A 475 -9.18 6.89 -25.77
CA GLU A 475 -10.24 6.62 -24.81
C GLU A 475 -11.32 5.72 -25.41
N ALA A 476 -11.80 6.01 -26.62
CA ALA A 476 -12.76 5.16 -27.32
C ALA A 476 -12.19 3.76 -27.66
N LEU A 477 -10.92 3.65 -28.07
CA LEU A 477 -10.27 2.35 -28.25
C LEU A 477 -10.15 1.56 -26.93
N LEU A 478 -9.86 2.24 -25.81
CA LEU A 478 -9.85 1.63 -24.48
C LEU A 478 -11.25 1.19 -24.05
N CYS A 479 -12.30 1.96 -24.34
CA CYS A 479 -13.70 1.57 -24.10
C CYS A 479 -14.13 0.34 -24.89
N ILE A 480 -13.67 0.20 -26.14
CA ILE A 480 -13.90 -1.02 -26.93
C ILE A 480 -13.15 -2.20 -26.29
N ILE A 481 -11.89 -2.00 -25.87
CA ILE A 481 -11.11 -3.06 -25.20
C ILE A 481 -11.75 -3.48 -23.87
N THR A 482 -12.29 -2.56 -23.06
CA THR A 482 -12.98 -2.89 -21.79
C THR A 482 -14.28 -3.64 -22.06
N ALA A 483 -15.11 -3.18 -23.00
CA ALA A 483 -16.36 -3.84 -23.39
C ALA A 483 -16.14 -5.30 -23.83
N PHE A 484 -15.10 -5.56 -24.64
CA PHE A 484 -14.73 -6.93 -25.01
C PHE A 484 -14.08 -7.72 -23.86
N ALA A 485 -13.22 -7.11 -23.03
CA ALA A 485 -12.57 -7.79 -21.91
C ALA A 485 -13.56 -8.26 -20.82
N LEU A 486 -14.64 -7.50 -20.58
CA LEU A 486 -15.75 -7.90 -19.71
C LEU A 486 -16.37 -9.22 -20.17
N LEU A 487 -16.56 -9.40 -21.47
CA LEU A 487 -17.19 -10.58 -22.05
C LEU A 487 -16.21 -11.75 -22.29
N GLU A 488 -14.94 -11.48 -22.62
CA GLU A 488 -13.89 -12.51 -22.68
C GLU A 488 -13.52 -13.06 -21.29
N GLY A 489 -13.72 -12.28 -20.23
CA GLY A 489 -13.46 -12.67 -18.83
C GLY A 489 -14.46 -13.67 -18.24
N GLN A 490 -15.41 -14.19 -19.03
CA GLN A 490 -16.49 -15.06 -18.56
C GLN A 490 -16.60 -16.37 -19.37
N ASP A 491 -17.28 -17.35 -18.77
CA ASP A 491 -17.77 -18.55 -19.46
C ASP A 491 -18.87 -18.14 -20.46
N ALA A 492 -18.45 -17.74 -21.67
CA ALA A 492 -19.26 -16.98 -22.62
C ALA A 492 -20.60 -17.65 -22.99
N ALA A 493 -20.68 -18.97 -22.90
CA ALA A 493 -21.92 -19.74 -23.12
C ALA A 493 -23.03 -19.40 -22.10
N LYS A 494 -22.68 -18.99 -20.88
CA LYS A 494 -23.65 -18.50 -19.87
C LYS A 494 -23.93 -17.02 -20.06
N ALA A 495 -22.89 -16.20 -20.22
CA ALA A 495 -23.01 -14.75 -20.37
C ALA A 495 -23.97 -14.35 -21.51
N GLN A 496 -23.80 -14.95 -22.69
CA GLN A 496 -24.67 -14.70 -23.85
C GLN A 496 -26.11 -15.18 -23.63
N ALA A 497 -26.31 -16.28 -22.89
CA ALA A 497 -27.63 -16.85 -22.63
C ALA A 497 -28.42 -16.13 -21.52
N THR A 498 -27.74 -15.38 -20.63
CA THR A 498 -28.37 -14.78 -19.44
C THR A 498 -28.57 -13.26 -19.53
N LEU A 499 -27.69 -12.50 -20.19
CA LEU A 499 -27.81 -11.02 -20.26
C LEU A 499 -28.01 -10.41 -21.66
N SER A 500 -27.87 -11.19 -22.76
CA SER A 500 -28.09 -10.71 -24.14
C SER A 500 -27.41 -9.36 -24.48
N LEU A 501 -26.19 -9.14 -23.97
CA LEU A 501 -25.49 -7.86 -24.05
C LEU A 501 -25.09 -7.51 -25.49
N ASP A 502 -25.60 -6.39 -26.01
CA ASP A 502 -25.27 -5.95 -27.37
C ASP A 502 -23.90 -5.27 -27.45
N LEU A 503 -23.10 -5.73 -28.42
CA LEU A 503 -21.78 -5.20 -28.78
C LEU A 503 -21.80 -4.40 -30.10
N SER A 504 -22.93 -4.37 -30.82
CA SER A 504 -23.01 -3.88 -32.19
C SER A 504 -22.59 -2.42 -32.31
N PHE A 505 -22.94 -1.59 -31.32
CA PHE A 505 -22.45 -0.21 -31.19
C PHE A 505 -20.91 -0.12 -31.23
N PHE A 506 -20.20 -0.84 -30.35
CA PHE A 506 -18.73 -0.81 -30.25
C PHE A 506 -18.05 -1.32 -31.53
N ILE A 507 -18.66 -2.31 -32.21
CA ILE A 507 -18.16 -2.88 -33.46
C ILE A 507 -18.33 -1.88 -34.61
N THR A 508 -19.49 -1.22 -34.70
CA THR A 508 -19.78 -0.20 -35.71
C THR A 508 -18.93 1.05 -35.50
N HIS A 509 -18.73 1.50 -34.26
CA HIS A 509 -17.80 2.60 -33.95
C HIS A 509 -16.35 2.26 -34.35
N LEU A 510 -15.87 1.04 -34.06
CA LEU A 510 -14.53 0.60 -34.49
C LEU A 510 -14.40 0.57 -36.02
N TYR A 511 -15.45 0.18 -36.75
CA TYR A 511 -15.47 0.19 -38.21
C TYR A 511 -15.40 1.62 -38.77
N ARG A 512 -16.22 2.55 -38.27
CA ARG A 512 -16.20 3.96 -38.70
C ARG A 512 -14.84 4.62 -38.45
N THR A 513 -14.25 4.40 -37.29
CA THR A 513 -13.01 5.08 -36.87
C THR A 513 -11.73 4.56 -37.56
N LEU A 514 -11.76 3.40 -38.23
CA LEU A 514 -10.57 2.80 -38.84
C LEU A 514 -9.85 3.71 -39.86
N PHE A 515 -10.60 4.44 -40.68
CA PHE A 515 -10.01 5.37 -41.66
C PHE A 515 -9.37 6.59 -40.99
N ALA A 516 -10.05 7.24 -40.04
CA ALA A 516 -9.47 8.34 -39.27
C ALA A 516 -8.19 7.90 -38.55
N LEU A 517 -8.22 6.75 -37.87
CA LEU A 517 -7.05 6.17 -37.22
C LEU A 517 -5.88 5.90 -38.20
N SER A 518 -6.17 5.51 -39.45
CA SER A 518 -5.13 5.28 -40.47
C SER A 518 -4.55 6.53 -41.11
N LEU A 519 -5.15 7.70 -40.90
CA LEU A 519 -4.67 9.01 -41.36
C LEU A 519 -3.95 9.81 -40.25
N ASN A 520 -4.10 9.41 -38.98
CA ASN A 520 -3.44 10.04 -37.85
C ASN A 520 -1.93 9.73 -37.84
N ALA A 521 -1.09 10.76 -37.97
CA ALA A 521 0.36 10.62 -37.90
C ALA A 521 0.86 9.98 -36.58
N ASP A 522 0.22 10.34 -35.46
CA ASP A 522 0.56 9.89 -34.12
C ASP A 522 0.15 8.46 -33.76
N ILE A 523 -0.27 7.63 -34.74
CA ILE A 523 -0.70 6.25 -34.49
C ILE A 523 0.42 5.34 -33.89
N GLU A 524 1.70 5.69 -34.13
CA GLU A 524 2.89 5.08 -33.52
C GLU A 524 3.51 5.92 -32.38
N LEU A 525 2.87 7.03 -31.94
CA LEU A 525 3.42 7.90 -30.89
C LEU A 525 3.49 7.16 -29.53
N SER A 526 4.62 7.30 -28.85
CA SER A 526 4.93 6.65 -27.58
C SER A 526 6.12 7.36 -26.90
N ALA A 527 6.28 7.18 -25.60
CA ALA A 527 7.37 7.70 -24.75
C ALA A 527 8.82 7.41 -25.23
N LYS A 528 8.97 6.58 -26.26
CA LYS A 528 10.25 6.14 -26.84
C LYS A 528 10.30 6.34 -28.36
N SER A 529 9.35 7.08 -28.94
CA SER A 529 9.36 7.40 -30.36
C SER A 529 10.37 8.51 -30.65
N LEU A 530 11.18 8.32 -31.69
CA LEU A 530 12.16 9.30 -32.18
C LEU A 530 11.46 10.25 -33.16
N HIS A 531 10.66 11.17 -32.63
CA HIS A 531 10.07 12.25 -33.43
C HIS A 531 10.95 13.50 -33.38
N LEU A 532 10.99 14.25 -34.49
CA LEU A 532 11.55 15.60 -34.52
C LEU A 532 10.55 16.59 -33.87
N PRO A 533 10.99 17.72 -33.31
CA PRO A 533 10.08 18.81 -32.96
C PRO A 533 9.26 19.25 -34.19
N ASP A 534 8.00 19.61 -34.01
CA ASP A 534 7.19 20.16 -35.11
C ASP A 534 7.83 21.48 -35.60
N PRO A 535 8.18 21.64 -36.88
CA PRO A 535 8.69 22.90 -37.40
C PRO A 535 7.72 24.08 -37.23
N ASN A 536 6.41 23.83 -37.04
CA ASN A 536 5.40 24.85 -36.80
C ASN A 536 5.18 25.14 -35.29
N ASN A 537 5.52 24.20 -34.40
CA ASN A 537 5.45 24.38 -32.95
C ASN A 537 6.72 23.83 -32.26
N PRO A 538 7.87 24.52 -32.39
CA PRO A 538 9.13 24.11 -31.75
C PRO A 538 9.12 24.26 -30.22
N SER A 539 8.10 24.93 -29.68
CA SER A 539 7.81 25.09 -28.25
C SER A 539 6.98 23.96 -27.66
N ALA A 540 6.31 23.14 -28.48
CA ALA A 540 5.57 21.98 -28.01
C ALA A 540 6.50 21.08 -27.18
N PRO A 541 6.14 20.74 -25.93
CA PRO A 541 6.98 19.85 -25.14
C PRO A 541 7.08 18.51 -25.88
N LEU A 542 8.32 18.15 -26.26
CA LEU A 542 8.64 16.82 -26.79
C LEU A 542 7.97 15.80 -25.86
N ALA A 543 7.04 14.98 -26.35
CA ALA A 543 6.00 14.36 -25.51
C ALA A 543 6.55 13.30 -24.52
N THR A 544 7.20 13.78 -23.45
CA THR A 544 7.92 13.01 -22.44
C THR A 544 6.96 12.34 -21.47
N THR A 545 6.21 11.37 -22.01
CA THR A 545 5.52 10.30 -21.28
C THR A 545 6.51 9.31 -20.63
N THR A 546 7.71 9.79 -20.27
CA THR A 546 8.87 9.04 -19.75
C THR A 546 8.59 8.34 -18.42
N ASN A 547 7.64 8.86 -17.63
CA ASN A 547 7.36 8.41 -16.27
C ASN A 547 6.12 7.51 -16.11
N ASN A 548 5.22 7.43 -17.11
CA ASN A 548 4.04 6.56 -17.07
C ASN A 548 4.32 5.23 -17.79
N LYS A 549 5.04 4.34 -17.07
CA LYS A 549 5.46 2.99 -17.48
C LYS A 549 4.31 2.04 -17.90
N ILE A 550 3.06 2.44 -17.72
CA ILE A 550 1.83 1.66 -17.96
C ILE A 550 1.17 2.08 -19.27
N ASN A 551 1.01 3.40 -19.48
CA ASN A 551 0.40 4.01 -20.67
C ASN A 551 1.27 3.90 -21.96
N ILE A 552 2.28 3.01 -21.97
CA ILE A 552 3.27 2.81 -23.05
C ILE A 552 2.64 2.38 -24.39
N GLN A 553 1.49 1.70 -24.36
CA GLN A 553 0.84 1.15 -25.54
C GLN A 553 0.50 2.26 -26.55
N THR A 554 1.14 2.24 -27.73
CA THR A 554 0.77 3.10 -28.88
C THR A 554 -0.70 2.87 -29.26
N THR A 555 -1.34 3.86 -29.89
CA THR A 555 -2.69 3.73 -30.47
C THR A 555 -2.83 2.51 -31.39
N THR A 556 -1.78 2.19 -32.16
CA THR A 556 -1.66 0.95 -32.95
C THR A 556 -1.85 -0.33 -32.12
N VAL A 557 -1.27 -0.44 -30.93
CA VAL A 557 -1.37 -1.64 -30.07
C VAL A 557 -2.77 -1.80 -29.50
N LEU A 558 -3.41 -0.68 -29.13
CA LEU A 558 -4.81 -0.68 -28.68
C LEU A 558 -5.75 -1.10 -29.82
N LEU A 559 -5.55 -0.55 -31.03
CA LEU A 559 -6.28 -0.91 -32.24
C LEU A 559 -6.11 -2.40 -32.60
N LEU A 560 -4.90 -2.95 -32.52
CA LEU A 560 -4.68 -4.38 -32.74
C LEU A 560 -5.41 -5.26 -31.72
N ARG A 561 -5.54 -4.80 -30.47
CA ARG A 561 -6.26 -5.52 -29.41
C ARG A 561 -7.77 -5.52 -29.65
N SER A 562 -8.37 -4.36 -29.95
CA SER A 562 -9.81 -4.25 -30.25
C SER A 562 -10.19 -5.01 -31.53
N LEU A 563 -9.38 -4.91 -32.59
CA LEU A 563 -9.59 -5.70 -33.81
C LEU A 563 -9.43 -7.21 -33.57
N SER A 564 -8.51 -7.63 -32.68
CA SER A 564 -8.35 -9.04 -32.37
C SER A 564 -9.56 -9.61 -31.62
N SER A 565 -10.17 -8.87 -30.68
CA SER A 565 -11.38 -9.33 -29.98
C SER A 565 -12.64 -9.29 -30.87
N VAL A 566 -12.71 -8.38 -31.85
CA VAL A 566 -13.82 -8.33 -32.83
C VAL A 566 -13.71 -9.45 -33.89
N LEU A 567 -12.50 -9.70 -34.40
CA LEU A 567 -12.29 -10.57 -35.58
C LEU A 567 -11.84 -11.99 -35.23
N VAL A 568 -11.08 -12.18 -34.14
CA VAL A 568 -10.57 -13.50 -33.72
C VAL A 568 -10.69 -13.67 -32.19
N PRO A 569 -11.91 -13.54 -31.61
CA PRO A 569 -12.12 -13.71 -30.16
C PRO A 569 -11.75 -15.12 -29.70
N GLN A 570 -11.07 -15.23 -28.55
CA GLN A 570 -10.37 -16.46 -28.17
C GLN A 570 -11.30 -17.67 -28.02
N LEU A 571 -12.47 -17.46 -27.39
CA LEU A 571 -13.45 -18.50 -27.09
C LEU A 571 -14.35 -18.87 -28.30
N ALA A 572 -14.58 -17.90 -29.20
CA ALA A 572 -15.68 -17.96 -30.16
C ALA A 572 -15.26 -17.61 -31.60
N ALA A 573 -13.97 -17.64 -31.94
CA ALA A 573 -13.43 -17.17 -33.22
C ALA A 573 -14.25 -17.58 -34.45
N ARG A 574 -14.70 -18.84 -34.56
CA ARG A 574 -15.47 -19.32 -35.72
C ARG A 574 -16.89 -18.75 -35.83
N ALA A 575 -17.48 -18.19 -34.77
CA ALA A 575 -18.84 -17.67 -34.75
C ALA A 575 -19.00 -16.28 -35.41
N VAL A 576 -17.92 -15.51 -35.59
CA VAL A 576 -17.98 -14.14 -36.14
C VAL A 576 -18.63 -14.12 -37.54
N PRO A 577 -19.60 -13.24 -37.85
CA PRO A 577 -20.31 -13.24 -39.14
C PRO A 577 -19.40 -13.05 -40.37
N PRO A 578 -19.61 -13.76 -41.49
CA PRO A 578 -18.80 -13.63 -42.71
C PRO A 578 -18.69 -12.19 -43.24
N LEU A 579 -19.81 -11.47 -43.29
CA LEU A 579 -19.87 -10.09 -43.79
C LEU A 579 -19.02 -9.16 -42.95
N ARG A 580 -19.12 -9.22 -41.60
CA ARG A 580 -18.29 -8.45 -40.68
C ARG A 580 -16.79 -8.68 -40.93
N ILE A 581 -16.37 -9.93 -41.07
CA ILE A 581 -14.96 -10.26 -41.33
C ILE A 581 -14.53 -9.70 -42.70
N ALA A 582 -15.38 -9.80 -43.73
CA ALA A 582 -15.09 -9.31 -45.07
C ALA A 582 -14.93 -7.78 -45.11
N ALA A 583 -15.86 -7.03 -44.49
CA ALA A 583 -15.84 -5.58 -44.41
C ALA A 583 -14.57 -5.07 -43.70
N PHE A 584 -14.30 -5.58 -42.49
CA PHE A 584 -13.07 -5.24 -41.77
C PHE A 584 -11.82 -5.67 -42.54
N THR A 585 -11.79 -6.85 -43.19
CA THR A 585 -10.63 -7.30 -43.98
C THR A 585 -10.32 -6.31 -45.12
N LYS A 586 -11.34 -5.90 -45.88
CA LYS A 586 -11.20 -4.93 -46.97
C LYS A 586 -10.74 -3.56 -46.43
N GLN A 587 -11.43 -3.02 -45.44
CA GLN A 587 -11.15 -1.69 -44.90
C GLN A 587 -9.74 -1.61 -44.25
N LEU A 588 -9.33 -2.64 -43.50
CA LEU A 588 -7.98 -2.73 -42.92
C LEU A 588 -6.88 -2.78 -43.98
N LEU A 589 -7.14 -3.42 -45.13
CA LEU A 589 -6.19 -3.44 -46.23
C LEU A 589 -6.07 -2.06 -46.89
N THR A 590 -7.19 -1.34 -47.08
CA THR A 590 -7.18 0.06 -47.51
C THR A 590 -6.42 0.96 -46.50
N SER A 591 -6.74 0.87 -45.21
CA SER A 591 -6.01 1.58 -44.13
C SER A 591 -4.51 1.27 -44.09
N SER A 592 -4.10 0.03 -44.37
CA SER A 592 -2.68 -0.36 -44.34
C SER A 592 -1.83 0.26 -45.45
N LEU A 593 -2.43 0.93 -46.44
CA LEU A 593 -1.71 1.76 -47.42
C LEU A 593 -1.30 3.14 -46.87
N HIS A 594 -1.98 3.61 -45.82
CA HIS A 594 -1.76 4.94 -45.22
C HIS A 594 -0.99 4.88 -43.89
N MET A 595 -0.96 3.72 -43.23
CA MET A 595 -0.24 3.52 -41.97
C MET A 595 1.30 3.42 -42.15
N PRO A 596 2.11 3.83 -41.14
CA PRO A 596 3.56 3.63 -41.14
C PRO A 596 3.97 2.15 -41.09
N GLU A 597 5.27 1.88 -41.31
CA GLU A 597 5.80 0.52 -41.53
C GLU A 597 5.43 -0.49 -40.43
N LYS A 598 5.53 -0.12 -39.14
CA LYS A 598 5.33 -1.09 -38.05
C LYS A 598 3.84 -1.35 -37.83
N SER A 599 3.01 -0.32 -37.91
CA SER A 599 1.55 -0.45 -37.93
C SER A 599 1.07 -1.30 -39.11
N CYS A 600 1.57 -1.05 -40.34
CA CYS A 600 1.24 -1.84 -41.52
C CYS A 600 1.67 -3.32 -41.37
N LEU A 601 2.88 -3.57 -40.86
CA LEU A 601 3.38 -4.92 -40.54
C LEU A 601 2.51 -5.63 -39.49
N ALA A 602 2.05 -4.91 -38.47
CA ALA A 602 1.23 -5.50 -37.41
C ALA A 602 -0.22 -5.77 -37.87
N ILE A 603 -0.82 -4.87 -38.66
CA ILE A 603 -2.14 -5.08 -39.28
C ILE A 603 -2.10 -6.24 -40.27
N THR A 604 -1.10 -6.31 -41.16
CA THR A 604 -0.93 -7.48 -42.06
C THR A 604 -0.65 -8.77 -41.28
N GLY A 605 0.05 -8.70 -40.14
CA GLY A 605 0.21 -9.81 -39.20
C GLY A 605 -1.11 -10.27 -38.56
N LEU A 606 -2.01 -9.35 -38.20
CA LEU A 606 -3.36 -9.68 -37.72
C LEU A 606 -4.21 -10.28 -38.83
N LEU A 607 -4.21 -9.69 -40.03
CA LEU A 607 -4.91 -10.20 -41.20
C LEU A 607 -4.39 -11.58 -41.64
N GLY A 608 -3.11 -11.89 -41.39
CA GLY A 608 -2.55 -13.23 -41.50
C GLY A 608 -3.18 -14.26 -40.55
N LYS A 609 -3.63 -13.84 -39.35
CA LYS A 609 -4.42 -14.68 -38.43
C LYS A 609 -5.88 -14.79 -38.88
N VAL A 610 -6.48 -13.69 -39.34
CA VAL A 610 -7.86 -13.64 -39.84
C VAL A 610 -8.02 -14.57 -41.05
N THR A 611 -7.17 -14.42 -42.08
CA THR A 611 -7.15 -15.31 -43.26
C THR A 611 -6.98 -16.78 -42.89
N LYS A 612 -6.01 -17.11 -42.03
CA LYS A 612 -5.81 -18.50 -41.54
C LYS A 612 -6.99 -19.08 -40.75
N THR A 613 -7.79 -18.24 -40.10
CA THR A 613 -8.93 -18.66 -39.26
C THR A 613 -10.24 -18.72 -40.05
N HIS A 614 -10.38 -17.85 -41.05
CA HIS A 614 -11.64 -17.55 -41.73
C HIS A 614 -11.63 -17.73 -43.25
N GLU A 615 -10.53 -18.13 -43.88
CA GLU A 615 -10.37 -18.57 -45.29
C GLU A 615 -11.70 -18.66 -46.08
N LYS A 616 -12.51 -19.69 -45.80
CA LYS A 616 -13.77 -20.01 -46.49
C LYS A 616 -14.87 -18.94 -46.44
N LYS A 617 -14.77 -17.96 -45.54
CA LYS A 617 -15.71 -16.83 -45.39
C LYS A 617 -15.29 -15.60 -46.22
N ILE A 618 -14.01 -15.48 -46.58
CA ILE A 618 -13.45 -14.27 -47.22
C ILE A 618 -12.68 -14.52 -48.52
N ALA A 619 -12.50 -15.78 -48.95
CA ALA A 619 -11.76 -16.11 -50.17
C ALA A 619 -12.26 -15.39 -51.44
N ALA A 620 -13.57 -15.17 -51.55
CA ALA A 620 -14.19 -14.42 -52.65
C ALA A 620 -13.64 -12.99 -52.83
N LEU A 621 -13.04 -12.37 -51.80
CA LEU A 621 -12.42 -11.03 -51.91
C LEU A 621 -11.12 -11.03 -52.73
N TRP A 622 -10.49 -12.19 -52.93
CA TRP A 622 -9.29 -12.36 -53.77
C TRP A 622 -9.61 -12.86 -55.18
N ASN A 623 -10.83 -13.34 -55.44
CA ASN A 623 -11.23 -13.96 -56.70
C ASN A 623 -12.18 -13.05 -57.49
N THR A 624 -11.70 -12.43 -58.58
CA THR A 624 -12.49 -11.53 -59.43
C THR A 624 -13.72 -12.21 -60.07
N GLU A 625 -13.66 -13.52 -60.28
CA GLU A 625 -14.75 -14.33 -60.85
C GLU A 625 -15.81 -14.76 -59.83
N GLU A 626 -15.51 -14.70 -58.53
CA GLU A 626 -16.42 -15.12 -57.44
C GLU A 626 -17.12 -13.96 -56.73
N ARG A 627 -17.38 -12.83 -57.41
CA ARG A 627 -18.04 -11.66 -56.83
C ARG A 627 -19.47 -12.02 -56.36
N ARG A 628 -19.68 -12.10 -55.03
CA ARG A 628 -20.96 -12.44 -54.39
C ARG A 628 -21.68 -11.19 -53.86
N GLY A 629 -21.83 -10.19 -54.71
CA GLY A 629 -22.53 -8.94 -54.37
C GLY A 629 -22.79 -8.06 -55.60
N ASP A 630 -24.04 -7.63 -55.74
CA ASP A 630 -24.45 -6.57 -56.69
C ASP A 630 -24.17 -5.18 -56.08
N GLY A 631 -24.17 -4.14 -56.91
CA GLY A 631 -23.82 -2.77 -56.50
C GLY A 631 -22.33 -2.60 -56.20
N ALA A 632 -22.01 -1.71 -55.27
CA ALA A 632 -20.64 -1.36 -54.87
C ALA A 632 -20.43 -1.53 -53.35
N PHE A 633 -19.16 -1.61 -52.94
CA PHE A 633 -18.74 -1.56 -51.55
C PHE A 633 -18.69 -0.10 -51.05
N ASP A 634 -19.37 0.19 -49.95
CA ASP A 634 -19.33 1.48 -49.27
C ASP A 634 -18.57 1.35 -47.93
N PRO A 635 -17.32 1.83 -47.83
CA PRO A 635 -16.57 1.81 -46.58
C PRO A 635 -16.98 2.91 -45.60
N LEU A 636 -17.78 3.90 -46.01
CA LEU A 636 -18.29 4.99 -45.18
C LEU A 636 -19.71 4.73 -44.66
N SER A 637 -20.29 3.57 -45.02
CA SER A 637 -21.59 3.11 -44.55
C SER A 637 -21.68 3.19 -43.02
N GLY A 638 -22.79 3.74 -42.53
CA GLY A 638 -23.04 3.93 -41.11
C GLY A 638 -23.05 2.63 -40.28
N GLU A 639 -23.21 1.48 -40.92
CA GLU A 639 -23.19 0.15 -40.32
C GLU A 639 -22.32 -0.82 -41.12
N VAL A 640 -21.65 -1.75 -40.41
CA VAL A 640 -20.81 -2.78 -41.04
C VAL A 640 -21.62 -3.64 -42.02
N GLU A 641 -22.89 -3.89 -41.73
CA GLU A 641 -23.75 -4.78 -42.53
C GLU A 641 -24.26 -4.11 -43.81
N GLY A 642 -24.40 -2.77 -43.81
CA GLY A 642 -24.69 -1.97 -45.00
C GLY A 642 -23.52 -1.78 -45.97
N SER A 643 -22.29 -2.09 -45.56
CA SER A 643 -21.08 -1.81 -46.37
C SER A 643 -20.95 -2.61 -47.67
N ASN A 644 -21.63 -3.74 -47.81
CA ASN A 644 -21.60 -4.61 -49.01
C ASN A 644 -20.18 -5.08 -49.45
N PRO A 645 -19.43 -5.78 -48.58
CA PRO A 645 -18.01 -6.08 -48.82
C PRO A 645 -17.75 -7.15 -49.90
N PHE A 646 -18.73 -7.98 -50.23
CA PHE A 646 -18.59 -8.98 -51.30
C PHE A 646 -18.83 -8.39 -52.71
N ALA A 647 -19.20 -7.11 -52.80
CA ALA A 647 -19.20 -6.30 -54.02
C ALA A 647 -17.87 -5.57 -54.28
N THR A 648 -16.75 -6.07 -53.74
CA THR A 648 -15.41 -5.58 -54.06
C THR A 648 -14.34 -6.66 -53.95
N THR A 649 -13.15 -6.34 -54.45
CA THR A 649 -11.96 -7.20 -54.48
C THR A 649 -10.76 -6.48 -53.87
N ILE A 650 -9.79 -7.25 -53.39
CA ILE A 650 -8.60 -6.75 -52.71
C ILE A 650 -7.52 -6.41 -53.77
N TRP A 651 -7.49 -5.15 -54.16
CA TRP A 651 -6.45 -4.59 -55.05
C TRP A 651 -5.26 -4.04 -54.26
N GLU A 652 -5.49 -3.69 -52.99
CA GLU A 652 -4.50 -3.16 -52.07
C GLU A 652 -3.35 -4.15 -51.82
N GLY A 653 -3.64 -5.46 -51.90
CA GLY A 653 -2.61 -6.52 -51.86
C GLY A 653 -1.53 -6.36 -52.94
N GLU A 654 -1.91 -5.95 -54.16
CA GLU A 654 -0.95 -5.74 -55.27
C GLU A 654 -0.06 -4.50 -55.08
N LEU A 655 -0.54 -3.51 -54.32
CA LEU A 655 0.26 -2.36 -53.90
C LEU A 655 1.20 -2.75 -52.75
N LEU A 656 0.68 -3.45 -51.75
CA LEU A 656 1.47 -3.90 -50.59
C LEU A 656 2.55 -4.93 -50.97
N LYS A 657 2.36 -5.73 -52.03
CA LYS A 657 3.42 -6.56 -52.66
C LYS A 657 4.64 -5.75 -53.12
N LYS A 658 4.47 -4.45 -53.39
CA LYS A 658 5.51 -3.52 -53.86
C LYS A 658 6.00 -2.58 -52.75
N HIS A 659 5.48 -2.71 -51.52
CA HIS A 659 5.89 -1.94 -50.36
C HIS A 659 7.41 -2.06 -50.09
N PHE A 660 8.07 -0.97 -49.70
CA PHE A 660 9.54 -0.92 -49.57
C PHE A 660 10.06 -1.96 -48.56
N CYS A 661 9.48 -2.02 -47.36
CA CYS A 661 9.85 -3.02 -46.35
C CYS A 661 9.62 -4.46 -46.85
N PRO A 662 10.62 -5.37 -46.76
CA PRO A 662 10.46 -6.78 -47.15
C PRO A 662 9.55 -7.58 -46.20
N ALA A 663 9.43 -7.19 -44.93
CA ALA A 663 8.60 -7.91 -43.96
C ALA A 663 7.10 -7.70 -44.21
N VAL A 664 6.67 -6.48 -44.56
CA VAL A 664 5.28 -6.20 -45.03
C VAL A 664 4.95 -7.06 -46.25
N ARG A 665 5.85 -7.10 -47.25
CA ARG A 665 5.71 -7.98 -48.43
C ARG A 665 5.63 -9.47 -48.07
N GLY A 666 6.30 -9.90 -47.00
CA GLY A 666 6.17 -11.26 -46.44
C GLY A 666 4.82 -11.53 -45.78
N GLY A 667 4.27 -10.53 -45.05
CA GLY A 667 2.92 -10.58 -44.47
C GLY A 667 1.84 -10.79 -45.53
N VAL A 668 1.85 -9.98 -46.59
CA VAL A 668 0.91 -10.10 -47.74
C VAL A 668 0.98 -11.49 -48.36
N LYS A 669 2.17 -11.98 -48.70
CA LYS A 669 2.35 -13.34 -49.26
C LYS A 669 1.83 -14.44 -48.34
N THR A 670 1.90 -14.23 -47.02
CA THR A 670 1.36 -15.18 -46.03
C THR A 670 -0.17 -15.18 -46.05
N MET A 671 -0.80 -14.00 -46.13
CA MET A 671 -2.26 -13.87 -46.28
C MET A 671 -2.76 -14.55 -47.56
N GLU A 672 -2.08 -14.36 -48.68
CA GLU A 672 -2.45 -14.97 -49.97
C GLU A 672 -2.31 -16.49 -49.95
N LYS A 673 -1.23 -17.01 -49.37
CA LYS A 673 -1.07 -18.47 -49.16
C LYS A 673 -2.19 -19.07 -48.32
N ASN A 674 -2.66 -18.36 -47.29
CA ASN A 674 -3.77 -18.81 -46.46
C ASN A 674 -5.11 -18.85 -47.21
N VAL A 675 -5.30 -18.02 -48.25
CA VAL A 675 -6.57 -17.88 -48.98
C VAL A 675 -6.61 -18.70 -50.27
N LEU A 676 -5.54 -18.70 -51.04
CA LEU A 676 -5.45 -19.34 -52.36
C LEU A 676 -5.09 -20.83 -52.29
N GLY A 677 -5.01 -21.42 -51.09
CA GLY A 677 -4.65 -22.82 -50.87
C GLY A 677 -3.20 -23.19 -51.24
N LEU A 678 -2.36 -22.21 -51.57
CA LEU A 678 -0.96 -22.37 -52.00
C LEU A 678 -0.03 -22.73 -50.83
N ARG A 679 -0.12 -23.99 -50.38
CA ARG A 679 0.75 -24.60 -49.37
C ARG A 679 2.20 -24.66 -49.88
#